data_AF-C3ZIA5-F1
#
_entry.id   AF-C3ZIA5-F1
#
_cell.length_a   1.000
_cell.length_b   1.000
_cell.length_c   1.000
_cell.angle_alpha   90.00
_cell.angle_beta   90.00
_cell.angle_gamma   90.00
#
_symmetry.space_group_name_H-M   'P 1'
#
loop_
_entity.id
_entity.type
_entity.pdbx_description
1 polymer ?
#
loop_
_entity_poly.entity_id
_entity_poly.type
_entity_poly.pdbx_seq_one_letter_code
_entity_poly.pdbx_strand_id
1 'polypeptide(L)'
;MGVTIDFEECLKDSPKFRVSLEQVENDIHDLETKLEKVIKLCNGMMEAGKAYNTANGAFIRGVKELSVYFRGDQQVNDALCRFADGLTEMLNYHTILFDQAKRAISKNLDHFVKNDLKKVKDTKKHFEKISDDMDAALSRQAQANRNKPQELEETNNILTAMRSCFGHVTLDYVFQINVVQSKKRFKVMDTMLSFMYAVNTFYHQGYDLTNDLEPYMKTVAAQLEKMTQQAAAEKKEMEERHLLVQERVGAEFMTVIWYYSVSDSSEVVMEGYLFKRTTNAFKTWVRRWFTIQSNQLVYQKRVKASCPDETTVVVPDLRICTVKPAEETERNFCFEIVSPTKSYTLQAESDNQRQVWIQALQASIATAFREGHREENFQVMAVVIISRCFLSARSHLNMLQMLRQVLQIPGNNVCCDCRQKEPRWASINLGIVLCIECSGIHRSLGVHLSKVRSLTLDAWEPEILGVMSLLGNEAVNKTYEANSTECADRRAYPDCPRSVRESWIKSKYVKKDFLRPLPGKVTADGASPARGRKRVIRRWSVKKFPERFKSVHSGEEEGEAVSRSTSSGSLHSGSVGDRELSEDCDAPTRRSADMTEVMELSQLDPNMLLYKAASAGNLPVLSAALAHGADVNWVNSEDTNKTPLHQAVESGSIGACEFLLLNGAKLDVKDGKGRAPLHHATILGNTGQVCLFLKRGANQHAVDEDGQDPLAIALSTTNADIVTLLRLARMNEEMKESEGYGNPGDETFSDVFKDFSQLASNNPSRLMRADDRADAPDQT
;
A
#
# COMPACT_ATOMS: atom_id res chain seq x y z
N MET A 1 -34.39 28.33 56.10
CA MET A 1 -33.22 29.23 56.13
C MET A 1 -32.08 28.44 56.76
N GLY A 2 -30.88 28.46 56.17
CA GLY A 2 -29.74 27.76 56.76
C GLY A 2 -29.34 28.41 58.08
N VAL A 3 -28.88 27.61 59.05
CA VAL A 3 -28.32 28.12 60.30
C VAL A 3 -27.08 28.94 59.95
N THR A 4 -27.22 30.26 59.94
CA THR A 4 -26.10 31.19 59.82
C THR A 4 -25.53 31.41 61.21
N ILE A 5 -24.23 31.25 61.35
CA ILE A 5 -23.57 31.53 62.63
C ILE A 5 -23.47 33.04 62.78
N ASP A 6 -23.95 33.55 63.91
CA ASP A 6 -23.92 34.97 64.23
C ASP A 6 -22.49 35.44 64.54
N PHE A 7 -22.11 36.58 63.96
CA PHE A 7 -20.79 37.20 64.16
C PHE A 7 -20.65 37.77 65.58
N GLU A 8 -21.73 38.20 66.23
CA GLU A 8 -21.63 38.72 67.60
C GLU A 8 -21.33 37.62 68.62
N GLU A 9 -21.93 36.44 68.44
CA GLU A 9 -21.70 35.29 69.33
C GLU A 9 -20.30 34.68 69.15
N CYS A 10 -19.69 34.80 67.97
CA CYS A 10 -18.34 34.26 67.74
C CYS A 10 -17.25 35.01 68.52
N LEU A 11 -17.42 36.32 68.74
CA LEU A 11 -16.50 37.12 69.55
C LEU A 11 -16.66 36.88 71.05
N LYS A 12 -17.83 36.40 71.49
CA LYS A 12 -18.10 36.02 72.89
C LYS A 12 -17.52 34.66 73.25
N ASP A 13 -17.16 33.86 72.25
CA ASP A 13 -16.70 32.47 72.38
C ASP A 13 -17.57 31.63 73.33
N SER A 14 -18.89 31.78 73.21
CA SER A 14 -19.82 31.14 74.13
C SER A 14 -19.89 29.63 73.90
N PRO A 15 -20.18 28.79 74.92
CA PRO A 15 -20.43 27.37 74.70
C PRO A 15 -21.54 27.10 73.68
N LYS A 16 -22.52 28.02 73.58
CA LYS A 16 -23.58 27.96 72.56
C LYS A 16 -23.03 28.17 71.15
N PHE A 17 -22.10 29.11 70.97
CA PHE A 17 -21.38 29.31 69.71
C PHE A 17 -20.60 28.06 69.32
N ARG A 18 -19.82 27.47 70.24
CA ARG A 18 -19.02 26.26 69.97
C ARG A 18 -19.88 25.06 69.54
N VAL A 19 -21.03 24.84 70.18
CA VAL A 19 -21.98 23.78 69.79
C VAL A 19 -22.59 24.04 68.40
N SER A 20 -22.96 25.28 68.11
CA SER A 20 -23.49 25.66 66.79
C SER A 20 -22.44 25.47 65.68
N LEU A 21 -21.19 25.84 65.98
CA LEU A 21 -20.04 25.67 65.09
C LEU A 21 -19.80 24.19 64.80
N GLU A 22 -19.73 23.34 65.83
CA GLU A 22 -19.54 21.89 65.68
C GLU A 22 -20.64 21.24 64.83
N GLN A 23 -21.91 21.63 65.02
CA GLN A 23 -23.01 21.14 64.20
C GLN A 23 -22.83 21.51 62.72
N VAL A 24 -22.47 22.76 62.44
CA VAL A 24 -22.27 23.23 61.06
C VAL A 24 -21.04 22.59 60.41
N GLU A 25 -19.97 22.38 61.17
CA GLU A 25 -18.78 21.66 60.71
C GLU A 25 -19.10 20.22 60.31
N ASN A 26 -19.86 19.51 61.14
CA ASN A 26 -20.33 18.15 60.85
C ASN A 26 -21.19 18.11 59.58
N ASP A 27 -22.11 19.06 59.42
CA ASP A 27 -22.94 19.19 58.22
C ASP A 27 -22.10 19.45 56.96
N ILE A 28 -21.05 20.29 57.06
CA ILE A 28 -20.14 20.59 55.94
C ILE A 28 -19.30 19.36 55.58
N HIS A 29 -18.82 18.61 56.58
CA HIS A 29 -18.04 17.39 56.36
C HIS A 29 -18.88 16.28 55.70
N ASP A 30 -20.13 16.09 56.14
CA ASP A 30 -21.07 15.15 55.51
C ASP A 30 -21.40 15.58 54.07
N LEU A 31 -21.60 16.88 53.82
CA LEU A 31 -21.80 17.40 52.47
C LEU A 31 -20.59 17.11 51.57
N GLU A 32 -19.36 17.39 52.02
CA GLU A 32 -18.14 17.12 51.28
C GLU A 32 -18.05 15.65 50.87
N THR A 33 -18.22 14.74 51.84
CA THR A 33 -18.16 13.30 51.62
C THR A 33 -19.19 12.84 50.57
N LYS A 34 -20.40 13.40 50.62
CA LYS A 34 -21.46 13.11 49.65
C LYS A 34 -21.13 13.67 48.26
N LEU A 35 -20.58 14.87 48.16
CA LEU A 35 -20.18 15.46 46.89
C LEU A 35 -19.03 14.70 46.22
N GLU A 36 -18.01 14.33 46.99
CA GLU A 36 -16.90 13.50 46.51
C GLU A 36 -17.39 12.14 46.00
N LYS A 37 -18.35 11.52 46.70
CA LYS A 37 -18.98 10.28 46.26
C LYS A 37 -19.69 10.45 44.91
N VAL A 38 -20.45 11.54 44.72
CA VAL A 38 -21.13 11.84 43.45
C VAL A 38 -20.12 12.05 42.31
N ILE A 39 -19.04 12.80 42.55
CA ILE A 39 -17.97 13.01 41.56
C ILE A 39 -17.33 11.68 41.17
N LYS A 40 -17.03 10.82 42.15
CA LYS A 40 -16.46 9.49 41.90
C LYS A 40 -17.39 8.61 41.07
N LEU A 41 -18.69 8.59 41.39
CA LEU A 41 -19.69 7.84 40.62
C LEU A 41 -19.85 8.38 39.20
N CYS A 42 -19.85 9.70 39.02
CA CYS A 42 -19.89 10.33 37.70
C CYS A 42 -18.67 9.93 36.86
N ASN A 43 -17.47 9.94 37.44
CA ASN A 43 -16.26 9.51 36.73
C ASN A 43 -16.32 8.01 36.38
N GLY A 44 -16.88 7.16 37.26
CA GLY A 44 -17.11 5.74 36.95
C GLY A 44 -18.09 5.54 35.79
N MET A 45 -19.20 6.28 35.77
CA MET A 45 -20.17 6.29 34.67
C MET A 45 -19.52 6.72 33.35
N MET A 46 -18.64 7.72 33.39
CA MET A 46 -17.90 8.20 32.22
C MET A 46 -16.95 7.15 31.65
N GLU A 47 -16.17 6.46 32.49
CA GLU A 47 -15.25 5.42 32.03
C GLU A 47 -15.99 4.22 31.46
N ALA A 48 -17.09 3.78 32.08
CA ALA A 48 -17.97 2.76 31.52
C ALA A 48 -18.58 3.20 30.17
N GLY A 49 -18.98 4.47 30.06
CA GLY A 49 -19.48 5.06 28.82
C GLY A 49 -18.45 5.08 27.68
N LYS A 50 -17.19 5.38 27.97
CA LYS A 50 -16.10 5.31 26.99
C LYS A 50 -15.83 3.88 26.52
N ALA A 51 -15.85 2.92 27.44
CA ALA A 51 -15.69 1.50 27.10
C ALA A 51 -16.83 1.04 26.18
N TYR A 52 -18.07 1.42 26.49
CA TYR A 52 -19.23 1.19 25.63
C TYR A 52 -19.06 1.83 24.24
N ASN A 53 -18.65 3.09 24.16
CA ASN A 53 -18.42 3.76 22.87
C ASN A 53 -17.32 3.08 22.06
N THR A 54 -16.27 2.59 22.71
CA THR A 54 -15.17 1.88 22.05
C THR A 54 -15.64 0.55 21.47
N ALA A 55 -16.42 -0.22 22.24
CA ALA A 55 -16.99 -1.49 21.81
C ALA A 55 -17.99 -1.29 20.64
N ASN A 56 -18.87 -0.30 20.74
CA ASN A 56 -19.79 0.05 19.65
C ASN A 56 -19.05 0.54 18.40
N GLY A 57 -18.00 1.35 18.56
CA GLY A 57 -17.16 1.76 17.43
C GLY A 57 -16.51 0.56 16.72
N ALA A 58 -16.08 -0.47 17.46
CA ALA A 58 -15.57 -1.71 16.88
C ALA A 58 -16.65 -2.50 16.15
N PHE A 59 -17.86 -2.60 16.73
CA PHE A 59 -19.00 -3.24 16.06
C PHE A 59 -19.35 -2.55 14.74
N ILE A 60 -19.44 -1.22 14.73
CA ILE A 60 -19.74 -0.42 13.52
C ILE A 60 -18.65 -0.64 12.44
N ARG A 61 -17.37 -0.69 12.82
CA ARG A 61 -16.29 -1.03 11.89
C ARG A 61 -16.48 -2.42 11.28
N GLY A 62 -16.83 -3.42 12.09
CA GLY A 62 -17.16 -4.76 11.59
C GLY A 62 -18.32 -4.77 10.59
N VAL A 63 -19.36 -3.95 10.80
CA VAL A 63 -20.46 -3.79 9.83
C VAL A 63 -19.97 -3.17 8.52
N LYS A 64 -19.08 -2.15 8.58
CA LYS A 64 -18.46 -1.55 7.39
C LYS A 64 -17.50 -2.50 6.66
N GLU A 65 -16.81 -3.36 7.37
CA GLU A 65 -15.98 -4.42 6.77
C GLU A 65 -16.85 -5.47 6.08
N LEU A 66 -17.97 -5.87 6.69
CA LEU A 66 -18.93 -6.78 6.07
C LEU A 66 -19.51 -6.20 4.77
N SER A 67 -19.77 -4.89 4.73
CA SER A 67 -20.28 -4.26 3.49
C SER A 67 -19.32 -4.40 2.32
N VAL A 68 -18.00 -4.49 2.57
CA VAL A 68 -16.98 -4.70 1.51
C VAL A 68 -17.16 -6.02 0.78
N TYR A 69 -17.61 -7.08 1.46
CA TYR A 69 -17.93 -8.36 0.83
C TYR A 69 -19.06 -8.22 -0.20
N PHE A 70 -20.06 -7.40 0.12
CA PHE A 70 -21.22 -7.14 -0.72
C PHE A 70 -21.00 -6.04 -1.77
N ARG A 71 -19.76 -5.70 -2.15
CA ARG A 71 -19.51 -4.67 -3.20
C ARG A 71 -20.16 -4.97 -4.56
N GLY A 72 -20.42 -6.24 -4.87
CA GLY A 72 -21.16 -6.65 -6.07
C GLY A 72 -22.68 -6.53 -5.94
N ASP A 73 -23.21 -6.42 -4.73
CA ASP A 73 -24.63 -6.24 -4.43
C ASP A 73 -24.86 -4.86 -3.81
N GLN A 74 -25.16 -3.89 -4.67
CA GLN A 74 -25.29 -2.50 -4.29
C GLN A 74 -26.43 -2.27 -3.27
N GLN A 75 -27.49 -3.07 -3.30
CA GLN A 75 -28.62 -2.92 -2.38
C GLN A 75 -28.21 -3.23 -0.94
N VAL A 76 -27.50 -4.34 -0.74
CA VAL A 76 -27.00 -4.75 0.59
C VAL A 76 -25.87 -3.83 1.05
N ASN A 77 -24.95 -3.45 0.15
CA ASN A 77 -23.85 -2.56 0.49
C ASN A 77 -24.35 -1.20 0.98
N ASP A 78 -25.26 -0.57 0.23
CA ASP A 78 -25.79 0.77 0.56
C ASP A 78 -26.56 0.74 1.90
N ALA A 79 -27.35 -0.31 2.15
CA ALA A 79 -28.07 -0.48 3.42
C ALA A 79 -27.13 -0.62 4.62
N LEU A 80 -26.11 -1.47 4.52
CA LEU A 80 -25.13 -1.66 5.59
C LEU A 80 -24.34 -0.38 5.87
N CYS A 81 -23.91 0.33 4.81
CA CYS A 81 -23.18 1.59 4.95
C CYS A 81 -24.05 2.66 5.63
N ARG A 82 -25.30 2.82 5.20
CA ARG A 82 -26.21 3.84 5.74
C ARG A 82 -26.59 3.57 7.20
N PHE A 83 -26.79 2.30 7.58
CA PHE A 83 -26.99 1.95 8.99
C PHE A 83 -25.74 2.17 9.82
N ALA A 84 -24.55 1.82 9.31
CA ALA A 84 -23.30 2.06 10.01
C ALA A 84 -23.03 3.55 10.23
N ASP A 85 -23.38 4.41 9.27
CA ASP A 85 -23.26 5.86 9.42
C ASP A 85 -24.25 6.42 10.45
N GLY A 86 -25.51 5.96 10.44
CA GLY A 86 -26.49 6.31 11.48
C GLY A 86 -26.04 5.90 12.88
N LEU A 87 -25.48 4.70 13.04
CA LEU A 87 -24.92 4.26 14.31
C LEU A 87 -23.68 5.07 14.73
N THR A 88 -22.88 5.54 13.76
CA THR A 88 -21.72 6.40 14.02
C THR A 88 -22.17 7.74 14.59
N GLU A 89 -23.21 8.36 14.04
CA GLU A 89 -23.74 9.63 14.56
C GLU A 89 -24.34 9.49 15.97
N MET A 90 -25.05 8.39 16.24
CA MET A 90 -25.52 8.10 17.60
C MET A 90 -24.36 7.98 18.61
N LEU A 91 -23.24 7.38 18.19
CA LEU A 91 -22.01 7.28 18.99
C LEU A 91 -21.38 8.65 19.27
N ASN A 92 -21.42 9.55 18.28
CA ASN A 92 -20.97 10.92 18.43
C ASN A 92 -21.80 11.66 19.49
N TYR A 93 -23.13 11.53 19.46
CA TYR A 93 -24.01 12.13 20.47
C TYR A 93 -23.72 11.61 21.88
N HIS A 94 -23.49 10.29 22.05
CA HIS A 94 -23.06 9.73 23.33
C HIS A 94 -21.74 10.35 23.83
N THR A 95 -20.79 10.56 22.92
CA THR A 95 -19.49 11.18 23.26
C THR A 95 -19.68 12.61 23.74
N ILE A 96 -20.54 13.39 23.07
CA ILE A 96 -20.89 14.76 23.46
C ILE A 96 -21.57 14.78 24.83
N LEU A 97 -22.52 13.87 25.09
CA LEU A 97 -23.19 13.74 26.38
C LEU A 97 -22.18 13.53 27.51
N PHE A 98 -21.25 12.59 27.34
CA PHE A 98 -20.23 12.31 28.35
C PHE A 98 -19.33 13.53 28.59
N ASP A 99 -18.88 14.19 27.54
CA ASP A 99 -18.05 15.39 27.67
C ASP A 99 -18.78 16.54 28.39
N GLN A 100 -20.07 16.74 28.09
CA GLN A 100 -20.92 17.70 28.80
C GLN A 100 -21.18 17.28 30.26
N ALA A 101 -21.44 16.01 30.55
CA ALA A 101 -21.65 15.49 31.89
C ALA A 101 -20.42 15.69 32.78
N LYS A 102 -19.23 15.38 32.25
CA LYS A 102 -17.95 15.63 32.92
C LYS A 102 -17.73 17.11 33.21
N ARG A 103 -18.05 17.99 32.26
CA ARG A 103 -17.97 19.44 32.50
C ARG A 103 -18.99 19.93 33.52
N ALA A 104 -20.24 19.47 33.45
CA ALA A 104 -21.28 19.89 34.37
C ALA A 104 -21.00 19.43 35.81
N ILE A 105 -20.70 18.14 36.00
CA ILE A 105 -20.57 17.53 37.32
C ILE A 105 -19.14 17.64 37.82
N SER A 106 -18.17 17.09 37.08
CA SER A 106 -16.79 17.02 37.56
C SER A 106 -16.14 18.39 37.63
N LYS A 107 -16.44 19.36 36.75
CA LYS A 107 -15.84 20.71 36.87
C LYS A 107 -16.49 21.53 37.99
N ASN A 108 -17.82 21.58 38.06
CA ASN A 108 -18.50 22.48 38.99
C ASN A 108 -18.44 21.99 40.44
N LEU A 109 -18.64 20.69 40.68
CA LEU A 109 -18.59 20.14 42.03
C LEU A 109 -17.13 20.01 42.53
N ASP A 110 -16.18 19.58 41.69
CA ASP A 110 -14.76 19.51 42.08
C ASP A 110 -14.20 20.90 42.38
N HIS A 111 -14.60 21.92 41.61
CA HIS A 111 -14.23 23.31 41.91
C HIS A 111 -14.80 23.78 43.26
N PHE A 112 -16.07 23.47 43.55
CA PHE A 112 -16.69 23.83 44.83
C PHE A 112 -16.02 23.12 46.02
N VAL A 113 -15.71 21.83 45.88
CA VAL A 113 -14.99 21.06 46.91
C VAL A 113 -13.57 21.60 47.11
N LYS A 114 -12.80 21.77 46.03
CA LYS A 114 -11.39 22.17 46.11
C LYS A 114 -11.15 23.63 46.47
N ASN A 115 -12.09 24.53 46.19
CA ASN A 115 -11.90 25.96 46.42
C ASN A 115 -12.75 26.51 47.57
N ASP A 116 -14.04 26.21 47.63
CA ASP A 116 -14.90 26.76 48.68
C ASP A 116 -14.79 25.93 49.96
N LEU A 117 -14.95 24.59 49.90
CA LEU A 117 -14.86 23.73 51.09
C LEU A 117 -13.43 23.64 51.65
N LYS A 118 -12.41 23.61 50.78
CA LYS A 118 -11.01 23.63 51.21
C LYS A 118 -10.66 24.90 52.00
N LYS A 119 -11.17 26.07 51.60
CA LYS A 119 -10.95 27.33 52.35
C LYS A 119 -11.48 27.25 53.77
N VAL A 120 -12.65 26.63 53.97
CA VAL A 120 -13.21 26.39 55.31
C VAL A 120 -12.29 25.48 56.14
N LYS A 121 -11.71 24.44 55.54
CA LYS A 121 -10.73 23.58 56.23
C LYS A 121 -9.44 24.31 56.58
N ASP A 122 -8.94 25.16 55.69
CA ASP A 122 -7.71 25.91 55.90
C ASP A 122 -7.90 26.97 57.00
N THR A 123 -9.03 27.70 57.01
CA THR A 123 -9.34 28.65 58.08
C THR A 123 -9.66 27.97 59.41
N LYS A 124 -10.30 26.78 59.39
CA LYS A 124 -10.52 25.96 60.60
C LYS A 124 -9.21 25.68 61.35
N LYS A 125 -8.16 25.23 60.64
CA LYS A 125 -6.85 24.94 61.26
C LYS A 125 -6.24 26.16 61.95
N HIS A 126 -6.40 27.35 61.36
CA HIS A 126 -5.91 28.59 61.95
C HIS A 126 -6.74 28.96 63.19
N PHE A 127 -8.06 28.80 63.13
CA PHE A 127 -8.96 29.01 64.25
C PHE A 127 -8.64 28.08 65.44
N GLU A 128 -8.50 26.78 65.21
CA GLU A 128 -8.16 25.80 66.25
C GLU A 128 -6.83 26.15 66.93
N LYS A 129 -5.80 26.46 66.15
CA LYS A 129 -4.49 26.86 66.69
C LYS A 129 -4.58 28.12 67.56
N ILE A 130 -5.25 29.17 67.06
CA ILE A 130 -5.38 30.42 67.81
C ILE A 130 -6.30 30.27 69.03
N SER A 131 -7.28 29.37 68.99
CA SER A 131 -8.08 28.98 70.14
C SER A 131 -7.21 28.38 71.24
N ASP A 132 -6.36 27.40 70.90
CA ASP A 132 -5.45 26.75 71.86
C ASP A 132 -4.42 27.75 72.44
N ASP A 133 -3.85 28.60 71.58
CA ASP A 133 -2.91 29.65 72.00
C ASP A 133 -3.58 30.68 72.94
N MET A 134 -4.87 31.00 72.70
CA MET A 134 -5.65 31.89 73.56
C MET A 134 -5.93 31.26 74.94
N ASP A 135 -6.29 29.97 74.99
CA ASP A 135 -6.49 29.24 76.25
C ASP A 135 -5.19 29.14 77.07
N ALA A 136 -4.05 28.94 76.39
CA ALA A 136 -2.74 28.94 77.01
C ALA A 136 -2.34 30.33 77.54
N ALA A 137 -2.69 31.42 76.85
CA ALA A 137 -2.47 32.79 77.31
C ALA A 137 -3.36 33.14 78.51
N LEU A 138 -4.64 32.73 78.50
CA LEU A 138 -5.57 32.89 79.62
C LEU A 138 -5.08 32.15 80.87
N SER A 139 -4.60 30.92 80.71
CA SER A 139 -4.04 30.11 81.80
C SER A 139 -2.79 30.75 82.41
N ARG A 140 -1.88 31.27 81.57
CA ARG A 140 -0.68 32.01 82.01
C ARG A 140 -1.05 33.28 82.77
N GLN A 141 -2.02 34.05 82.27
CA GLN A 141 -2.50 35.26 82.97
C GLN A 141 -3.13 34.92 84.34
N ALA A 142 -3.88 33.82 84.43
CA ALA A 142 -4.52 33.40 85.67
C ALA A 142 -3.52 32.93 86.73
N GLN A 143 -2.38 32.35 86.31
CA GLN A 143 -1.32 31.85 87.19
C GLN A 143 -0.25 32.91 87.53
N ALA A 144 -0.28 34.07 86.87
CA ALA A 144 0.68 35.14 87.09
C ALA A 144 0.67 35.62 88.56
N ASN A 145 1.87 35.78 89.13
CA ASN A 145 2.00 36.12 90.55
C ASN A 145 1.61 37.58 90.82
N ARG A 146 0.58 37.78 91.66
CA ARG A 146 0.10 39.11 92.09
C ARG A 146 1.18 40.02 92.69
N ASN A 147 2.24 39.43 93.27
CA ASN A 147 3.30 40.18 93.92
C ASN A 147 4.38 40.69 92.94
N LYS A 148 4.27 40.39 91.64
CA LYS A 148 5.19 40.82 90.60
C LYS A 148 4.45 41.62 89.51
N PRO A 149 4.35 42.95 89.64
CA PRO A 149 3.56 43.78 88.74
C PRO A 149 4.07 43.76 87.29
N GLN A 150 5.38 43.63 87.08
CA GLN A 150 5.98 43.57 85.74
C GLN A 150 5.62 42.28 84.99
N GLU A 151 5.63 41.13 85.67
CA GLU A 151 5.23 39.83 85.09
C GLU A 151 3.74 39.83 84.71
N LEU A 152 2.89 40.45 85.54
CA LEU A 152 1.46 40.63 85.27
C LEU A 152 1.17 41.52 84.07
N GLU A 153 1.95 42.59 83.87
CA GLU A 153 1.81 43.51 82.74
C GLU A 153 2.21 42.81 81.43
N GLU A 154 3.30 42.05 81.44
CA GLU A 154 3.77 41.26 80.28
C GLU A 154 2.73 40.21 79.86
N THR A 155 2.21 39.42 80.80
CA THR A 155 1.19 38.40 80.50
C THR A 155 -0.14 39.04 80.04
N ASN A 156 -0.49 40.22 80.57
CA ASN A 156 -1.70 40.95 80.15
C ASN A 156 -1.59 41.53 78.74
N ASN A 157 -0.40 42.03 78.37
CA ASN A 157 -0.12 42.51 77.02
C ASN A 157 -0.20 41.38 75.99
N ILE A 158 0.38 40.21 76.32
CA ILE A 158 0.29 39.00 75.49
C ILE A 158 -1.19 38.58 75.34
N LEU A 159 -1.94 38.54 76.43
CA LEU A 159 -3.37 38.17 76.38
C LEU A 159 -4.19 39.13 75.52
N THR A 160 -3.92 40.44 75.61
CA THR A 160 -4.63 41.46 74.81
C THR A 160 -4.35 41.29 73.32
N ALA A 161 -3.10 41.03 72.94
CA ALA A 161 -2.74 40.75 71.56
C ALA A 161 -3.40 39.45 71.05
N MET A 162 -3.40 38.39 71.86
CA MET A 162 -4.03 37.11 71.51
C MET A 162 -5.55 37.23 71.35
N ARG A 163 -6.23 38.00 72.21
CA ARG A 163 -7.68 38.26 72.07
C ARG A 163 -8.03 38.98 70.77
N SER A 164 -7.22 39.97 70.37
CA SER A 164 -7.40 40.65 69.09
C SER A 164 -7.19 39.68 67.91
N CYS A 165 -6.12 38.87 67.96
CA CYS A 165 -5.84 37.87 66.92
C CYS A 165 -6.97 36.82 66.82
N PHE A 166 -7.44 36.29 67.95
CA PHE A 166 -8.58 35.37 68.01
C PHE A 166 -9.83 35.99 67.41
N GLY A 167 -10.16 37.24 67.75
CA GLY A 167 -11.31 37.93 67.17
C GLY A 167 -11.27 37.99 65.64
N HIS A 168 -10.13 38.38 65.05
CA HIS A 168 -9.98 38.45 63.60
C HIS A 168 -10.07 37.07 62.93
N VAL A 169 -9.35 36.07 63.44
CA VAL A 169 -9.32 34.72 62.85
C VAL A 169 -10.68 34.02 62.96
N THR A 170 -11.37 34.17 64.10
CA THR A 170 -12.71 33.61 64.30
C THR A 170 -13.73 34.26 63.36
N LEU A 171 -13.67 35.58 63.16
CA LEU A 171 -14.52 36.28 62.18
C LEU A 171 -14.29 35.78 60.76
N ASP A 172 -13.03 35.63 60.34
CA ASP A 172 -12.68 35.09 59.02
C ASP A 172 -13.19 33.65 58.85
N TYR A 173 -13.07 32.82 59.89
CA TYR A 173 -13.55 31.44 59.84
C TYR A 173 -15.07 31.37 59.70
N VAL A 174 -15.80 32.09 60.55
CA VAL A 174 -17.26 32.17 60.52
C VAL A 174 -17.75 32.77 59.19
N PHE A 175 -17.03 33.75 58.64
CA PHE A 175 -17.33 34.30 57.32
C PHE A 175 -17.25 33.23 56.23
N GLN A 176 -16.17 32.43 56.18
CA GLN A 176 -16.05 31.36 55.17
C GLN A 176 -17.15 30.30 55.31
N ILE A 177 -17.51 29.92 56.54
CA ILE A 177 -18.62 28.99 56.79
C ILE A 177 -19.94 29.55 56.25
N ASN A 178 -20.26 30.80 56.59
CA ASN A 178 -21.50 31.44 56.16
C ASN A 178 -21.57 31.59 54.62
N VAL A 179 -20.43 31.87 53.97
CA VAL A 179 -20.33 31.88 52.50
C VAL A 179 -20.66 30.49 51.93
N VAL A 180 -20.07 29.41 52.43
CA VAL A 180 -20.37 28.05 51.98
C VAL A 180 -21.84 27.70 52.21
N GLN A 181 -22.42 28.06 53.36
CA GLN A 181 -23.83 27.86 53.69
C GLN A 181 -24.77 28.57 52.69
N SER A 182 -24.40 29.76 52.22
CA SER A 182 -25.15 30.48 51.18
C SER A 182 -25.03 29.83 49.79
N LYS A 183 -23.86 29.27 49.46
CA LYS A 183 -23.57 28.72 48.13
C LYS A 183 -24.06 27.29 47.91
N LYS A 184 -24.03 26.45 48.95
CA LYS A 184 -24.20 25.00 48.81
C LYS A 184 -25.48 24.59 48.09
N ARG A 185 -26.59 25.30 48.32
CA ARG A 185 -27.90 24.96 47.76
C ARG A 185 -27.93 25.15 46.25
N PHE A 186 -27.63 26.36 45.79
CA PHE A 186 -27.75 26.67 44.37
C PHE A 186 -26.65 25.98 43.57
N LYS A 187 -25.44 25.78 44.12
CA LYS A 187 -24.35 25.15 43.37
C LYS A 187 -24.60 23.69 43.04
N VAL A 188 -25.23 22.95 43.96
CA VAL A 188 -25.70 21.57 43.70
C VAL A 188 -26.82 21.57 42.66
N MET A 189 -27.80 22.46 42.79
CA MET A 189 -28.92 22.54 41.83
C MET A 189 -28.47 22.94 40.42
N ASP A 190 -27.62 23.96 40.30
CA ASP A 190 -27.03 24.48 39.05
C ASP A 190 -26.28 23.37 38.29
N THR A 191 -25.50 22.58 39.02
CA THR A 191 -24.77 21.44 38.47
C THR A 191 -25.72 20.36 37.96
N MET A 192 -26.73 19.98 38.75
CA MET A 192 -27.68 18.93 38.34
C MET A 192 -28.55 19.39 37.16
N LEU A 193 -28.99 20.65 37.16
CA LEU A 193 -29.75 21.23 36.06
C LEU A 193 -28.95 21.20 34.75
N SER A 194 -27.67 21.60 34.80
CA SER A 194 -26.77 21.54 33.65
C SER A 194 -26.60 20.12 33.11
N PHE A 195 -26.49 19.12 34.00
CA PHE A 195 -26.43 17.72 33.61
C PHE A 195 -27.75 17.24 32.96
N MET A 196 -28.89 17.61 33.53
CA MET A 196 -30.20 17.25 32.97
C MET A 196 -30.42 17.85 31.57
N TYR A 197 -29.96 19.08 31.32
CA TYR A 197 -30.01 19.66 29.98
C TYR A 197 -29.14 18.89 28.98
N ALA A 198 -27.94 18.45 29.37
CA ALA A 198 -27.09 17.63 28.52
C ALA A 198 -27.77 16.30 28.14
N VAL A 199 -28.39 15.64 29.12
CA VAL A 199 -29.17 14.40 28.90
C VAL A 199 -30.35 14.65 27.96
N ASN A 200 -31.09 15.75 28.16
CA ASN A 200 -32.21 16.10 27.30
C ASN A 200 -31.78 16.32 25.84
N THR A 201 -30.69 17.07 25.63
CA THR A 201 -30.14 17.31 24.28
C THR A 201 -29.74 16.00 23.60
N PHE A 202 -29.09 15.07 24.33
CA PHE A 202 -28.72 13.76 23.79
C PHE A 202 -29.94 12.98 23.29
N TYR A 203 -31.01 12.89 24.08
CA TYR A 203 -32.21 12.15 23.68
C TYR A 203 -32.93 12.80 22.51
N HIS A 204 -33.00 14.14 22.45
CA HIS A 204 -33.58 14.84 21.30
C HIS A 204 -32.81 14.58 20.02
N GLN A 205 -31.48 14.73 20.04
CA GLN A 205 -30.62 14.48 18.88
C GLN A 205 -30.70 13.02 18.42
N GLY A 206 -30.72 12.08 19.36
CA GLY A 206 -30.88 10.66 19.07
C GLY A 206 -32.23 10.33 18.45
N TYR A 207 -33.31 10.90 18.98
CA TYR A 207 -34.66 10.72 18.44
C TYR A 207 -34.75 11.23 17.00
N ASP A 208 -34.34 12.48 16.76
CA ASP A 208 -34.39 13.11 15.43
C ASP A 208 -33.65 12.26 14.39
N LEU A 209 -32.43 11.80 14.71
CA LEU A 209 -31.66 10.91 13.85
C LEU A 209 -32.39 9.60 13.52
N THR A 210 -32.96 8.94 14.53
CA THR A 210 -33.67 7.67 14.30
C THR A 210 -34.99 7.86 13.54
N ASN A 211 -35.67 8.98 13.78
CA ASN A 211 -36.90 9.35 13.09
C ASN A 211 -36.62 9.66 11.61
N ASP A 212 -35.52 10.34 11.30
CA ASP A 212 -35.08 10.60 9.92
C ASP A 212 -34.66 9.32 9.17
N LEU A 213 -34.17 8.31 9.89
CA LEU A 213 -33.83 6.99 9.33
C LEU A 213 -35.05 6.08 9.13
N GLU A 214 -36.17 6.33 9.80
CA GLU A 214 -37.36 5.47 9.79
C GLU A 214 -37.92 5.19 8.38
N PRO A 215 -38.09 6.18 7.48
CA PRO A 215 -38.59 5.93 6.13
C PRO A 215 -37.66 5.02 5.32
N TYR A 216 -36.36 5.17 5.52
CA TYR A 216 -35.36 4.33 4.87
C TYR A 216 -35.40 2.89 5.39
N MET A 217 -35.52 2.69 6.71
CA MET A 217 -35.69 1.35 7.29
C MET A 217 -36.92 0.63 6.73
N LYS A 218 -38.05 1.33 6.53
CA LYS A 218 -39.24 0.75 5.88
C LYS A 218 -38.98 0.34 4.43
N THR A 219 -38.16 1.10 3.71
CA THR A 219 -37.76 0.78 2.33
C THR A 219 -36.91 -0.49 2.30
N VAL A 220 -35.92 -0.60 3.19
CA VAL A 220 -35.08 -1.80 3.33
C VAL A 220 -35.91 -3.02 3.74
N ALA A 221 -36.90 -2.86 4.63
CA ALA A 221 -37.79 -3.95 5.02
C ALA A 221 -38.60 -4.50 3.83
N ALA A 222 -39.13 -3.63 2.97
CA ALA A 222 -39.82 -4.04 1.76
C ALA A 222 -38.89 -4.74 0.74
N GLN A 223 -37.64 -4.26 0.62
CA GLN A 223 -36.62 -4.91 -0.21
C GLN A 223 -36.28 -6.32 0.31
N LEU A 224 -36.16 -6.49 1.63
CA LEU A 224 -35.88 -7.77 2.27
C LEU A 224 -37.00 -8.80 2.03
N GLU A 225 -38.26 -8.37 2.10
CA GLU A 225 -39.41 -9.22 1.79
C GLU A 225 -39.34 -9.72 0.34
N LYS A 226 -39.02 -8.82 -0.60
CA LYS A 226 -38.84 -9.18 -2.01
C LYS A 226 -37.71 -10.19 -2.23
N MET A 227 -36.54 -9.96 -1.62
CA MET A 227 -35.40 -10.89 -1.71
C MET A 227 -35.75 -12.27 -1.13
N THR A 228 -36.52 -12.31 -0.04
CA THR A 228 -36.97 -13.56 0.58
C THR A 228 -37.89 -14.35 -0.36
N GLN A 229 -38.82 -13.66 -1.04
CA GLN A 229 -39.70 -14.29 -2.03
C GLN A 229 -38.90 -14.81 -3.24
N GLN A 230 -37.92 -14.04 -3.73
CA GLN A 230 -37.04 -14.46 -4.83
C GLN A 230 -36.24 -15.71 -4.45
N ALA A 231 -35.60 -15.73 -3.29
CA ALA A 231 -34.84 -16.88 -2.82
C ALA A 231 -35.70 -18.14 -2.68
N ALA A 232 -36.95 -18.01 -2.22
CA ALA A 232 -37.88 -19.13 -2.14
C ALA A 232 -38.28 -19.67 -3.53
N ALA A 233 -38.51 -18.77 -4.49
CA ALA A 233 -38.83 -19.15 -5.87
C ALA A 233 -37.64 -19.84 -6.56
N GLU A 234 -36.43 -19.29 -6.43
CA GLU A 234 -35.19 -19.87 -6.97
C GLU A 234 -34.91 -21.25 -6.38
N LYS A 235 -35.08 -21.39 -5.05
CA LYS A 235 -34.95 -22.69 -4.38
C LYS A 235 -35.91 -23.72 -4.99
N LYS A 236 -37.20 -23.37 -5.13
CA LYS A 236 -38.20 -24.28 -5.69
C LYS A 236 -37.84 -24.68 -7.13
N GLU A 237 -37.42 -23.72 -7.94
CA GLU A 237 -36.99 -23.96 -9.32
C GLU A 237 -35.75 -24.87 -9.39
N MET A 238 -34.78 -24.69 -8.49
CA MET A 238 -33.61 -25.58 -8.39
C MET A 238 -34.01 -27.00 -7.97
N GLU A 239 -34.94 -27.16 -7.03
CA GLU A 239 -35.46 -28.46 -6.61
C GLU A 239 -36.16 -29.19 -7.77
N GLU A 240 -36.98 -28.47 -8.56
CA GLU A 240 -37.63 -29.04 -9.75
C GLU A 240 -36.62 -29.48 -10.81
N ARG A 241 -35.60 -28.65 -11.12
CA ARG A 241 -34.52 -29.03 -12.04
C ARG A 241 -33.73 -30.23 -11.54
N HIS A 242 -33.47 -30.31 -10.23
CA HIS A 242 -32.75 -31.42 -9.62
C HIS A 242 -33.48 -32.74 -9.83
N LEU A 243 -34.79 -32.78 -9.58
CA LEU A 243 -35.64 -33.97 -9.81
C LEU A 243 -35.63 -34.38 -11.30
N LEU A 244 -35.75 -33.41 -12.21
CA LEU A 244 -35.72 -33.66 -13.67
C LEU A 244 -34.40 -34.27 -14.15
N VAL A 245 -33.27 -33.80 -13.63
CA VAL A 245 -31.95 -34.39 -13.95
C VAL A 245 -31.87 -35.79 -13.35
N GLN A 246 -32.32 -35.99 -12.12
CA GLN A 246 -32.31 -37.30 -11.46
C GLN A 246 -33.12 -38.36 -12.24
N GLU A 247 -34.29 -38.00 -12.77
CA GLU A 247 -35.12 -38.90 -13.59
C GLU A 247 -34.47 -39.22 -14.95
N ARG A 248 -33.75 -38.27 -15.55
CA ARG A 248 -33.05 -38.47 -16.85
C ARG A 248 -31.78 -39.31 -16.74
N VAL A 249 -31.16 -39.40 -15.58
CA VAL A 249 -29.88 -40.13 -15.33
C VAL A 249 -30.13 -41.64 -15.12
N GLY A 250 -31.04 -42.23 -15.89
CA GLY A 250 -31.18 -43.69 -16.00
C GLY A 250 -29.96 -44.34 -16.67
N ALA A 251 -29.71 -45.63 -16.40
CA ALA A 251 -28.46 -46.33 -16.73
C ALA A 251 -28.00 -46.20 -18.21
N GLU A 252 -28.90 -46.05 -19.17
CA GLU A 252 -28.56 -45.89 -20.59
C GLU A 252 -28.14 -44.46 -20.97
N PHE A 253 -28.64 -43.43 -20.26
CA PHE A 253 -28.37 -42.03 -20.55
C PHE A 253 -27.01 -41.55 -19.97
N MET A 254 -26.59 -42.17 -18.86
CA MET A 254 -25.23 -42.00 -18.29
C MET A 254 -24.15 -42.34 -19.34
N THR A 255 -24.31 -43.43 -20.07
CA THR A 255 -23.40 -43.80 -21.18
C THR A 255 -23.30 -42.68 -22.22
N VAL A 256 -24.42 -42.07 -22.61
CA VAL A 256 -24.41 -41.03 -23.65
C VAL A 256 -23.74 -39.74 -23.18
N ILE A 257 -24.01 -39.27 -21.96
CA ILE A 257 -23.39 -38.04 -21.43
C ILE A 257 -21.87 -38.21 -21.18
N TRP A 258 -21.43 -39.38 -20.71
CA TRP A 258 -20.02 -39.65 -20.42
C TRP A 258 -19.17 -39.91 -21.69
N TYR A 259 -19.80 -40.31 -22.79
CA TYR A 259 -19.12 -40.67 -24.04
C TYR A 259 -19.36 -39.69 -25.20
N TYR A 260 -20.40 -38.84 -25.12
CA TYR A 260 -20.79 -37.86 -26.15
C TYR A 260 -21.18 -36.51 -25.52
N SER A 261 -20.24 -35.80 -24.88
CA SER A 261 -20.42 -34.37 -24.64
C SER A 261 -19.99 -33.59 -25.89
N VAL A 262 -20.87 -33.59 -26.89
CA VAL A 262 -20.79 -32.60 -27.99
C VAL A 262 -21.37 -31.31 -27.43
N SER A 263 -20.51 -30.31 -27.23
CA SER A 263 -20.91 -28.99 -26.75
C SER A 263 -21.76 -28.27 -27.80
N ASP A 264 -22.83 -27.62 -27.35
CA ASP A 264 -23.75 -26.83 -28.18
C ASP A 264 -23.11 -25.54 -28.74
N SER A 265 -21.88 -25.24 -28.32
CA SER A 265 -21.07 -24.11 -28.81
C SER A 265 -20.33 -24.49 -30.09
N SER A 266 -20.49 -23.70 -31.16
CA SER A 266 -19.87 -23.91 -32.48
C SER A 266 -18.33 -23.97 -32.49
N GLU A 267 -17.65 -23.59 -31.39
CA GLU A 267 -16.18 -23.57 -31.29
C GLU A 267 -15.55 -24.81 -30.65
N VAL A 268 -16.30 -25.56 -29.83
CA VAL A 268 -15.81 -26.73 -29.11
C VAL A 268 -16.37 -27.99 -29.75
N VAL A 269 -15.49 -28.88 -30.18
CA VAL A 269 -15.85 -30.10 -30.93
C VAL A 269 -16.13 -31.26 -29.99
N MET A 270 -15.32 -31.38 -28.93
CA MET A 270 -15.44 -32.44 -27.93
C MET A 270 -14.67 -32.06 -26.67
N GLU A 271 -15.20 -32.43 -25.51
CA GLU A 271 -14.51 -32.31 -24.23
C GLU A 271 -14.68 -33.56 -23.36
N GLY A 272 -13.82 -33.74 -22.35
CA GLY A 272 -13.93 -34.87 -21.41
C GLY A 272 -12.62 -35.25 -20.73
N TYR A 273 -12.69 -36.14 -19.75
CA TYR A 273 -11.50 -36.62 -19.04
C TYR A 273 -10.70 -37.66 -19.85
N LEU A 274 -9.38 -37.48 -19.91
CA LEU A 274 -8.43 -38.49 -20.39
C LEU A 274 -7.23 -38.58 -19.45
N PHE A 275 -6.52 -39.70 -19.48
CA PHE A 275 -5.22 -39.85 -18.83
C PHE A 275 -4.10 -39.56 -19.84
N LYS A 276 -3.16 -38.68 -19.47
CA LYS A 276 -1.96 -38.37 -20.25
C LYS A 276 -0.75 -39.06 -19.63
N ARG A 277 0.12 -39.63 -20.47
CA ARG A 277 1.44 -40.12 -20.03
C ARG A 277 2.43 -38.95 -19.94
N THR A 278 3.16 -38.84 -18.83
CA THR A 278 4.24 -37.86 -18.68
C THR A 278 5.47 -38.25 -19.50
N THR A 279 6.24 -37.25 -19.91
CA THR A 279 7.46 -37.40 -20.72
C THR A 279 8.74 -37.38 -19.85
N ASN A 280 8.61 -37.41 -18.52
CA ASN A 280 9.74 -37.44 -17.59
C ASN A 280 10.41 -38.84 -17.59
N ALA A 281 11.67 -38.92 -17.13
CA ALA A 281 12.42 -40.18 -16.98
C ALA A 281 11.60 -41.24 -16.19
N PHE A 282 10.83 -40.78 -15.20
CA PHE A 282 9.78 -41.56 -14.55
C PHE A 282 8.42 -41.33 -15.22
N LYS A 283 8.04 -42.25 -16.12
CA LYS A 283 6.75 -42.21 -16.84
C LYS A 283 5.60 -42.44 -15.86
N THR A 284 4.72 -41.46 -15.71
CA THR A 284 3.53 -41.50 -14.84
C THR A 284 2.28 -41.11 -15.64
N TRP A 285 1.11 -41.56 -15.18
CA TRP A 285 -0.17 -41.30 -15.84
C TRP A 285 -1.03 -40.34 -15.03
N VAL A 286 -1.58 -39.33 -15.71
CA VAL A 286 -2.19 -38.19 -15.04
C VAL A 286 -3.53 -37.84 -15.71
N ARG A 287 -4.62 -37.85 -14.94
CA ARG A 287 -5.97 -37.50 -15.44
C ARG A 287 -6.14 -35.99 -15.59
N ARG A 288 -6.64 -35.54 -16.73
CA ARG A 288 -6.92 -34.12 -17.05
C ARG A 288 -8.21 -33.99 -17.86
N TRP A 289 -8.85 -32.83 -17.82
CA TRP A 289 -10.01 -32.50 -18.67
C TRP A 289 -9.49 -31.97 -19.99
N PHE A 290 -9.73 -32.67 -21.09
CA PHE A 290 -9.29 -32.29 -22.43
C PHE A 290 -10.44 -31.65 -23.20
N THR A 291 -10.10 -30.70 -24.07
CA THR A 291 -11.04 -30.00 -24.94
C THR A 291 -10.42 -29.85 -26.32
N ILE A 292 -11.17 -30.20 -27.37
CA ILE A 292 -10.84 -29.94 -28.77
C ILE A 292 -11.55 -28.65 -29.17
N GLN A 293 -10.78 -27.59 -29.39
CA GLN A 293 -11.32 -26.27 -29.74
C GLN A 293 -10.39 -25.57 -30.75
N SER A 294 -10.97 -24.91 -31.75
CA SER A 294 -10.23 -24.08 -32.71
C SER A 294 -9.00 -24.76 -33.33
N ASN A 295 -9.13 -26.03 -33.74
CA ASN A 295 -8.04 -26.85 -34.30
C ASN A 295 -6.86 -27.11 -33.34
N GLN A 296 -7.10 -27.02 -32.03
CA GLN A 296 -6.14 -27.31 -30.97
C GLN A 296 -6.67 -28.38 -30.02
N LEU A 297 -5.74 -29.11 -29.40
CA LEU A 297 -6.05 -29.97 -28.26
C LEU A 297 -5.46 -29.34 -26.99
N VAL A 298 -6.33 -28.99 -26.05
CA VAL A 298 -5.94 -28.39 -24.76
C VAL A 298 -6.38 -29.27 -23.61
N TYR A 299 -5.75 -29.15 -22.44
CA TYR A 299 -6.27 -29.71 -21.20
C TYR A 299 -6.28 -28.71 -20.05
N GLN A 300 -7.16 -28.93 -19.08
CA GLN A 300 -7.24 -28.21 -17.82
C GLN A 300 -6.92 -29.13 -16.64
N LYS A 301 -6.28 -28.58 -15.60
CA LYS A 301 -6.15 -29.23 -14.29
C LYS A 301 -7.46 -29.03 -13.53
N ARG A 302 -7.82 -29.94 -12.62
CA ARG A 302 -8.93 -29.70 -11.66
C ARG A 302 -8.60 -28.44 -10.87
N VAL A 303 -9.40 -27.40 -11.07
CA VAL A 303 -9.16 -26.06 -10.56
C VAL A 303 -9.23 -26.04 -9.03
N LYS A 304 -8.22 -25.45 -8.38
CA LYS A 304 -8.42 -24.75 -7.09
C LYS A 304 -8.82 -23.32 -7.44
N ALA A 305 -9.81 -22.76 -6.76
CA ALA A 305 -10.62 -21.58 -7.12
C ALA A 305 -9.87 -20.27 -7.52
N SER A 306 -8.54 -20.24 -7.56
CA SER A 306 -7.72 -19.07 -7.87
C SER A 306 -7.44 -18.81 -9.36
N CYS A 307 -7.73 -19.73 -10.29
CA CYS A 307 -7.73 -19.41 -11.72
C CYS A 307 -8.62 -20.37 -12.57
N PRO A 308 -9.79 -19.92 -13.07
CA PRO A 308 -10.69 -20.77 -13.85
C PRO A 308 -10.12 -21.20 -15.22
N ASP A 309 -9.27 -20.37 -15.85
CA ASP A 309 -8.92 -20.51 -17.27
C ASP A 309 -7.47 -20.97 -17.55
N GLU A 310 -6.84 -21.73 -16.67
CA GLU A 310 -5.49 -22.28 -16.96
C GLU A 310 -5.58 -23.53 -17.87
N THR A 311 -5.79 -23.30 -19.16
CA THR A 311 -5.69 -24.33 -20.20
C THR A 311 -4.23 -24.50 -20.64
N THR A 312 -3.73 -25.74 -20.62
CA THR A 312 -2.44 -26.10 -21.22
C THR A 312 -2.68 -26.63 -22.61
N VAL A 313 -2.09 -25.99 -23.62
CA VAL A 313 -2.12 -26.47 -25.01
C VAL A 313 -1.21 -27.69 -25.13
N VAL A 314 -1.78 -28.83 -25.50
CA VAL A 314 -1.05 -30.07 -25.77
C VAL A 314 -0.58 -30.07 -27.21
N VAL A 315 -1.50 -29.76 -28.11
CA VAL A 315 -1.24 -29.69 -29.55
C VAL A 315 -1.72 -28.33 -30.05
N PRO A 316 -0.79 -27.45 -30.46
CA PRO A 316 -1.12 -26.09 -30.90
C PRO A 316 -1.70 -26.02 -32.32
N ASP A 317 -1.51 -27.07 -33.11
CA ASP A 317 -2.08 -27.21 -34.44
C ASP A 317 -2.31 -28.69 -34.75
N LEU A 318 -3.58 -29.09 -34.79
CA LEU A 318 -3.95 -30.47 -35.11
C LEU A 318 -3.65 -30.81 -36.58
N ARG A 319 -3.59 -29.85 -37.51
CA ARG A 319 -3.38 -30.10 -38.96
C ARG A 319 -2.14 -30.94 -39.25
N ILE A 320 -1.08 -30.72 -38.49
CA ILE A 320 0.21 -31.39 -38.69
C ILE A 320 0.34 -32.68 -37.90
N CYS A 321 -0.74 -33.15 -37.28
CA CYS A 321 -0.74 -34.30 -36.40
C CYS A 321 -1.42 -35.51 -37.03
N THR A 322 -0.99 -36.69 -36.62
CA THR A 322 -1.65 -37.96 -36.95
C THR A 322 -2.07 -38.64 -35.66
N VAL A 323 -3.24 -39.28 -35.67
CA VAL A 323 -3.78 -39.98 -34.50
C VAL A 323 -3.91 -41.45 -34.83
N LYS A 324 -3.29 -42.29 -34.01
CA LYS A 324 -3.28 -43.75 -34.17
C LYS A 324 -3.56 -44.46 -32.83
N PRO A 325 -4.15 -45.65 -32.85
CA PRO A 325 -4.17 -46.53 -31.68
C PRO A 325 -2.74 -46.83 -31.20
N ALA A 326 -2.52 -46.88 -29.89
CA ALA A 326 -1.22 -47.22 -29.31
C ALA A 326 -1.21 -48.70 -28.91
N GLU A 327 -0.80 -49.57 -29.84
CA GLU A 327 -0.81 -51.03 -29.63
C GLU A 327 0.40 -51.53 -28.80
N GLU A 328 1.48 -50.75 -28.75
CA GLU A 328 2.74 -51.10 -28.06
C GLU A 328 2.76 -50.70 -26.57
N THR A 329 1.65 -50.22 -26.01
CA THR A 329 1.57 -49.77 -24.61
C THR A 329 0.88 -50.81 -23.72
N GLU A 330 1.42 -51.03 -22.51
CA GLU A 330 0.88 -52.01 -21.54
C GLU A 330 -0.53 -51.69 -20.99
N ARG A 331 -1.06 -50.47 -21.21
CA ARG A 331 -2.38 -50.05 -20.70
C ARG A 331 -3.47 -50.13 -21.77
N ASN A 332 -4.66 -50.53 -21.33
CA ASN A 332 -5.85 -50.61 -22.18
C ASN A 332 -6.34 -49.22 -22.63
N PHE A 333 -6.93 -49.17 -23.82
CA PHE A 333 -7.59 -48.00 -24.41
C PHE A 333 -6.68 -46.78 -24.65
N CYS A 334 -5.40 -47.04 -24.90
CA CYS A 334 -4.44 -46.00 -25.26
C CYS A 334 -4.47 -45.65 -26.76
N PHE A 335 -4.19 -44.38 -27.04
CA PHE A 335 -3.98 -43.85 -28.39
C PHE A 335 -2.87 -42.80 -28.36
N GLU A 336 -2.22 -42.61 -29.50
CA GLU A 336 -1.10 -41.70 -29.65
C GLU A 336 -1.43 -40.61 -30.66
N ILE A 337 -1.09 -39.37 -30.30
CA ILE A 337 -1.12 -38.22 -31.18
C ILE A 337 0.34 -37.88 -31.53
N VAL A 338 0.71 -38.08 -32.78
CA VAL A 338 2.07 -37.83 -33.27
C VAL A 338 2.10 -36.50 -33.98
N SER A 339 2.87 -35.54 -33.44
CA SER A 339 3.21 -34.28 -34.08
C SER A 339 4.67 -34.32 -34.57
N PRO A 340 5.11 -33.41 -35.46
CA PRO A 340 6.48 -33.42 -36.00
C PRO A 340 7.58 -33.25 -34.94
N THR A 341 7.24 -32.66 -33.79
CA THR A 341 8.22 -32.36 -32.72
C THR A 341 8.08 -33.28 -31.50
N LYS A 342 6.88 -33.83 -31.26
CA LYS A 342 6.56 -34.63 -30.07
C LYS A 342 5.45 -35.64 -30.34
N SER A 343 5.48 -36.78 -29.66
CA SER A 343 4.34 -37.69 -29.60
C SER A 343 3.72 -37.70 -28.20
N TYR A 344 2.39 -37.77 -28.14
CA TYR A 344 1.61 -37.71 -26.91
C TYR A 344 0.78 -38.98 -26.77
N THR A 345 1.02 -39.75 -25.70
CA THR A 345 0.21 -40.94 -25.39
C THR A 345 -0.92 -40.57 -24.42
N LEU A 346 -2.16 -40.83 -24.84
CA LEU A 346 -3.38 -40.61 -24.07
C LEU A 346 -4.11 -41.93 -23.83
N GLN A 347 -4.91 -41.99 -22.78
CA GLN A 347 -5.71 -43.15 -22.41
C GLN A 347 -7.15 -42.72 -22.08
N ALA A 348 -8.11 -43.38 -22.72
CA ALA A 348 -9.54 -43.24 -22.42
C ALA A 348 -10.01 -44.27 -21.39
N GLU A 349 -11.23 -44.12 -20.86
CA GLU A 349 -11.79 -44.98 -19.82
C GLU A 349 -12.48 -46.24 -20.38
N SER A 350 -12.93 -46.18 -21.64
CA SER A 350 -13.54 -47.31 -22.35
C SER A 350 -13.09 -47.35 -23.81
N ASP A 351 -13.26 -48.51 -24.46
CA ASP A 351 -12.95 -48.65 -25.88
C ASP A 351 -13.84 -47.76 -26.76
N ASN A 352 -15.12 -47.65 -26.41
CA ASN A 352 -16.06 -46.75 -27.09
C ASN A 352 -15.58 -45.30 -26.99
N GLN A 353 -15.18 -44.85 -25.79
CA GLN A 353 -14.65 -43.51 -25.59
C GLN A 353 -13.38 -43.28 -26.41
N ARG A 354 -12.46 -44.25 -26.43
CA ARG A 354 -11.23 -44.18 -27.25
C ARG A 354 -11.58 -43.99 -28.73
N GLN A 355 -12.51 -44.77 -29.28
CA GLN A 355 -12.91 -44.67 -30.68
C GLN A 355 -13.51 -43.29 -30.99
N VAL A 356 -14.40 -42.78 -30.13
CA VAL A 356 -15.00 -41.45 -30.30
C VAL A 356 -13.95 -40.35 -30.26
N TRP A 357 -12.98 -40.38 -29.32
CA TRP A 357 -11.89 -39.40 -29.28
C TRP A 357 -10.99 -39.45 -30.51
N ILE A 358 -10.64 -40.66 -30.99
CA ILE A 358 -9.84 -40.81 -32.21
C ILE A 358 -10.60 -40.24 -33.41
N GLN A 359 -11.88 -40.58 -33.57
CA GLN A 359 -12.72 -40.09 -34.67
C GLN A 359 -12.88 -38.56 -34.61
N ALA A 360 -13.14 -37.99 -33.44
CA ALA A 360 -13.27 -36.55 -33.25
C ALA A 360 -11.96 -35.84 -33.62
N LEU A 361 -10.81 -36.32 -33.15
CA LEU A 361 -9.51 -35.76 -33.50
C LEU A 361 -9.23 -35.88 -35.01
N GLN A 362 -9.47 -37.04 -35.62
CA GLN A 362 -9.30 -37.24 -37.08
C GLN A 362 -10.22 -36.32 -37.89
N ALA A 363 -11.47 -36.14 -37.47
CA ALA A 363 -12.41 -35.22 -38.09
C ALA A 363 -11.95 -33.76 -37.96
N SER A 364 -11.48 -33.33 -36.79
CA SER A 364 -10.90 -32.00 -36.59
C SER A 364 -9.66 -31.76 -37.45
N ILE A 365 -8.78 -32.76 -37.58
CA ILE A 365 -7.60 -32.71 -38.46
C ILE A 365 -8.04 -32.54 -39.92
N ALA A 366 -8.99 -33.35 -40.39
CA ALA A 366 -9.50 -33.29 -41.77
C ALA A 366 -10.20 -31.96 -42.09
N THR A 367 -10.96 -31.40 -41.15
CA THR A 367 -11.60 -30.08 -41.30
C THR A 367 -10.57 -28.97 -41.36
N ALA A 368 -9.54 -29.03 -40.50
CA ALA A 368 -8.47 -28.04 -40.49
C ALA A 368 -7.60 -28.08 -41.78
N PHE A 369 -7.51 -29.23 -42.46
CA PHE A 369 -6.91 -29.33 -43.80
C PHE A 369 -7.77 -28.70 -44.91
N ARG A 370 -9.10 -28.84 -44.83
CA ARG A 370 -10.03 -28.28 -45.82
C ARG A 370 -10.12 -26.75 -45.78
N GLU A 371 -9.96 -26.16 -44.60
CA GLU A 371 -9.88 -24.69 -44.44
C GLU A 371 -8.61 -24.09 -45.08
N GLY A 372 -7.57 -24.88 -45.33
CA GLY A 372 -6.32 -24.43 -45.96
C GLY A 372 -6.35 -24.26 -47.49
N HIS A 373 -7.43 -24.66 -48.18
CA HIS A 373 -7.55 -24.59 -49.64
C HIS A 373 -8.32 -23.36 -50.17
N ARG A 374 -8.47 -22.32 -49.34
CA ARG A 374 -9.01 -21.01 -49.71
C ARG A 374 -7.94 -19.93 -49.55
N GLU A 375 -6.87 -20.02 -50.34
CA GLU A 375 -5.84 -18.96 -50.41
C GLU A 375 -5.54 -18.58 -51.87
N GLU A 376 -6.41 -17.76 -52.46
CA GLU A 376 -5.94 -16.65 -53.29
C GLU A 376 -6.36 -15.37 -52.55
N ASN A 377 -5.39 -14.51 -52.26
CA ASN A 377 -5.43 -13.33 -51.38
C ASN A 377 -5.23 -13.58 -49.88
N PHE A 378 -4.05 -14.06 -49.49
CA PHE A 378 -3.50 -13.69 -48.17
C PHE A 378 -1.99 -13.47 -48.19
N GLN A 379 -1.54 -12.57 -49.09
CA GLN A 379 -0.20 -12.00 -49.03
C GLN A 379 -0.07 -10.95 -47.91
N VAL A 380 -0.66 -11.22 -46.73
CA VAL A 380 -0.49 -10.45 -45.48
C VAL A 380 -0.68 -11.35 -44.24
N MET A 381 -0.19 -12.60 -44.20
CA MET A 381 -0.09 -13.34 -42.90
C MET A 381 1.00 -14.43 -42.83
N ALA A 382 1.93 -14.49 -43.79
CA ALA A 382 3.02 -15.49 -43.77
C ALA A 382 4.14 -15.19 -42.73
N VAL A 383 4.07 -14.11 -41.94
CA VAL A 383 5.11 -13.74 -40.97
C VAL A 383 4.82 -14.25 -39.55
N VAL A 384 3.64 -14.82 -39.29
CA VAL A 384 3.19 -15.15 -37.91
C VAL A 384 3.40 -16.63 -37.53
N ILE A 385 3.65 -17.54 -38.47
CA ILE A 385 3.50 -18.99 -38.21
C ILE A 385 4.82 -19.74 -37.92
N ILE A 386 6.00 -19.20 -38.22
CA ILE A 386 7.27 -19.92 -37.93
C ILE A 386 7.78 -19.74 -36.48
N SER A 387 7.18 -18.85 -35.67
CA SER A 387 7.65 -18.57 -34.30
C SER A 387 6.74 -19.08 -33.17
N ARG A 388 5.81 -20.00 -33.44
CA ARG A 388 4.86 -20.53 -32.42
C ARG A 388 5.24 -21.87 -31.80
N CYS A 389 6.47 -22.34 -31.99
CA CYS A 389 7.00 -23.47 -31.22
C CYS A 389 7.93 -22.96 -30.12
N PHE A 390 7.66 -23.41 -28.89
CA PHE A 390 8.31 -23.14 -27.60
C PHE A 390 7.69 -21.99 -26.77
N LEU A 391 7.08 -22.41 -25.64
CA LEU A 391 6.57 -21.65 -24.47
C LEU A 391 5.04 -21.42 -24.41
N SER A 392 4.51 -21.67 -23.20
CA SER A 392 3.10 -21.63 -22.78
C SER A 392 2.30 -20.41 -23.29
N ALA A 393 1.13 -20.66 -23.87
CA ALA A 393 0.26 -19.66 -24.53
C ALA A 393 -0.17 -18.48 -23.63
N ARG A 394 -0.20 -18.63 -22.29
CA ARG A 394 -0.47 -17.53 -21.35
C ARG A 394 0.69 -16.53 -21.22
N SER A 395 1.94 -16.99 -21.38
CA SER A 395 3.10 -16.10 -21.36
C SER A 395 3.14 -15.17 -22.58
N HIS A 396 2.65 -15.65 -23.73
CA HIS A 396 2.67 -14.88 -24.97
C HIS A 396 1.52 -13.86 -25.08
N LEU A 397 0.35 -14.11 -24.48
CA LEU A 397 -0.74 -13.12 -24.44
C LEU A 397 -0.38 -11.94 -23.50
N ASN A 398 0.20 -12.24 -22.33
CA ASN A 398 0.76 -11.23 -21.43
C ASN A 398 1.94 -10.50 -22.07
N MET A 399 2.82 -11.20 -22.79
CA MET A 399 3.92 -10.58 -23.55
C MET A 399 3.38 -9.65 -24.65
N LEU A 400 2.36 -10.05 -25.43
CA LEU A 400 1.74 -9.19 -26.46
C LEU A 400 1.04 -7.97 -25.86
N GLN A 401 0.43 -8.10 -24.68
CA GLN A 401 -0.17 -6.98 -23.95
C GLN A 401 0.91 -6.02 -23.39
N MET A 402 2.01 -6.54 -22.85
CA MET A 402 3.13 -5.72 -22.36
C MET A 402 3.94 -5.09 -23.51
N LEU A 403 4.08 -5.77 -24.65
CA LEU A 403 4.68 -5.22 -25.87
C LEU A 403 3.81 -4.10 -26.46
N ARG A 404 2.48 -4.25 -26.43
CA ARG A 404 1.57 -3.14 -26.74
C ARG A 404 1.76 -1.95 -25.79
N GLN A 405 1.95 -2.20 -24.49
CA GLN A 405 2.24 -1.13 -23.53
C GLN A 405 3.57 -0.43 -23.84
N VAL A 406 4.64 -1.16 -24.18
CA VAL A 406 5.93 -0.56 -24.60
C VAL A 406 5.78 0.29 -25.86
N LEU A 407 4.97 -0.14 -26.83
CA LEU A 407 4.71 0.62 -28.06
C LEU A 407 3.79 1.84 -27.85
N GLN A 408 3.00 1.88 -26.77
CA GLN A 408 2.15 3.02 -26.39
C GLN A 408 2.92 4.15 -25.70
N ILE A 409 4.17 3.92 -25.29
CA ILE A 409 5.02 4.94 -24.69
C ILE A 409 5.31 6.06 -25.69
N PRO A 410 5.35 7.33 -25.24
CA PRO A 410 5.62 8.46 -26.13
C PRO A 410 6.87 8.28 -27.00
N GLY A 411 6.67 8.33 -28.32
CA GLY A 411 7.71 8.20 -29.34
C GLY A 411 8.06 6.77 -29.77
N ASN A 412 7.50 5.73 -29.12
CA ASN A 412 7.77 4.33 -29.46
C ASN A 412 6.96 3.80 -30.66
N ASN A 413 6.03 4.60 -31.19
CA ASN A 413 5.29 4.30 -32.41
C ASN A 413 6.15 4.37 -33.70
N VAL A 414 7.36 4.93 -33.60
CA VAL A 414 8.34 5.03 -34.69
C VAL A 414 9.72 4.65 -34.20
N CYS A 415 10.60 4.21 -35.10
CA CYS A 415 12.00 3.93 -34.83
C CYS A 415 12.71 5.14 -34.20
N CYS A 416 13.49 4.90 -33.14
CA CYS A 416 14.17 5.95 -32.38
C CYS A 416 15.05 6.85 -33.26
N ASP A 417 15.71 6.26 -34.27
CA ASP A 417 16.73 6.94 -35.07
C ASP A 417 16.20 7.43 -36.41
N CYS A 418 15.63 6.54 -37.25
CA CYS A 418 15.19 6.89 -38.61
C CYS A 418 13.70 7.24 -38.72
N ARG A 419 12.94 7.15 -37.61
CA ARG A 419 11.48 7.43 -37.56
C ARG A 419 10.59 6.54 -38.43
N GLN A 420 11.10 5.41 -38.92
CA GLN A 420 10.30 4.40 -39.61
C GLN A 420 9.18 3.89 -38.69
N LYS A 421 7.94 3.79 -39.20
CA LYS A 421 6.79 3.32 -38.43
C LYS A 421 6.93 1.84 -38.05
N GLU A 422 6.23 1.44 -36.99
CA GLU A 422 6.13 0.05 -36.51
C GLU A 422 7.50 -0.62 -36.20
N PRO A 423 8.28 -0.08 -35.26
CA PRO A 423 9.52 -0.72 -34.82
C PRO A 423 9.24 -2.08 -34.18
N ARG A 424 10.03 -3.11 -34.54
CA ARG A 424 9.90 -4.50 -34.04
C ARG A 424 11.12 -4.99 -33.26
N TRP A 425 12.08 -4.11 -32.99
CA TRP A 425 13.26 -4.39 -32.18
C TRP A 425 13.41 -3.35 -31.09
N ALA A 426 14.20 -3.65 -30.07
CA ALA A 426 14.50 -2.74 -28.98
C ALA A 426 15.95 -2.89 -28.51
N SER A 427 16.51 -1.80 -27.98
CA SER A 427 17.77 -1.85 -27.24
C SER A 427 17.46 -1.79 -25.74
N ILE A 428 17.58 -2.93 -25.06
CA ILE A 428 17.11 -3.10 -23.68
C ILE A 428 17.87 -2.25 -22.66
N ASN A 429 19.17 -2.00 -22.88
CA ASN A 429 19.98 -1.16 -22.00
C ASN A 429 19.77 0.35 -22.22
N LEU A 430 19.30 0.75 -23.41
CA LEU A 430 19.03 2.15 -23.75
C LEU A 430 17.56 2.53 -23.53
N GLY A 431 16.64 1.55 -23.49
CA GLY A 431 15.21 1.80 -23.34
C GLY A 431 14.54 2.35 -24.60
N ILE A 432 15.00 1.95 -25.80
CA ILE A 432 14.51 2.45 -27.10
C ILE A 432 14.00 1.35 -28.00
N VAL A 433 13.11 1.70 -28.94
CA VAL A 433 12.59 0.82 -29.99
C VAL A 433 13.09 1.21 -31.38
N LEU A 434 13.39 0.22 -32.21
CA LEU A 434 14.16 0.30 -33.46
C LEU A 434 13.47 -0.49 -34.60
N CYS A 435 13.63 -0.03 -35.84
CA CYS A 435 13.28 -0.83 -37.03
C CYS A 435 14.36 -1.87 -37.34
N ILE A 436 14.09 -2.79 -38.28
CA ILE A 436 15.00 -3.89 -38.63
C ILE A 436 16.41 -3.39 -38.99
N GLU A 437 16.49 -2.34 -39.81
CA GLU A 437 17.77 -1.84 -40.31
C GLU A 437 18.58 -1.12 -39.23
N CYS A 438 17.95 -0.21 -38.47
CA CYS A 438 18.61 0.46 -37.35
C CYS A 438 19.04 -0.55 -36.28
N SER A 439 18.23 -1.59 -36.02
CA SER A 439 18.60 -2.66 -35.10
C SER A 439 19.85 -3.43 -35.58
N GLY A 440 20.00 -3.64 -36.89
CA GLY A 440 21.18 -4.26 -37.48
C GLY A 440 22.44 -3.42 -37.32
N ILE A 441 22.32 -2.08 -37.32
CA ILE A 441 23.43 -1.16 -37.05
C ILE A 441 23.75 -1.15 -35.55
N HIS A 442 22.75 -1.10 -34.67
CA HIS A 442 22.95 -1.19 -33.23
C HIS A 442 23.70 -2.46 -32.81
N ARG A 443 23.43 -3.59 -33.48
CA ARG A 443 24.19 -4.84 -33.28
C ARG A 443 25.67 -4.70 -33.65
N SER A 444 26.02 -3.90 -34.66
CA SER A 444 27.43 -3.70 -35.07
C SER A 444 28.20 -2.72 -34.17
N LEU A 445 27.52 -1.98 -33.27
CA LEU A 445 28.19 -1.15 -32.26
C LEU A 445 28.80 -1.97 -31.11
N GLY A 446 28.33 -3.20 -30.91
CA GLY A 446 28.74 -4.07 -29.82
C GLY A 446 27.86 -3.96 -28.57
N VAL A 447 27.86 -5.05 -27.79
CA VAL A 447 26.95 -5.25 -26.63
C VAL A 447 27.20 -4.28 -25.46
N HIS A 448 28.36 -3.63 -25.44
CA HIS A 448 28.73 -2.63 -24.45
C HIS A 448 28.05 -1.27 -24.71
N LEU A 449 27.57 -1.03 -25.93
CA LEU A 449 26.83 0.19 -26.30
C LEU A 449 25.33 -0.09 -26.45
N SER A 450 24.96 -1.16 -27.16
CA SER A 450 23.56 -1.49 -27.41
C SER A 450 23.29 -2.99 -27.35
N LYS A 451 22.30 -3.36 -26.53
CA LYS A 451 21.85 -4.74 -26.34
C LYS A 451 20.52 -4.92 -27.08
N VAL A 452 20.58 -5.43 -28.30
CA VAL A 452 19.39 -5.54 -29.18
C VAL A 452 18.62 -6.83 -28.92
N ARG A 453 17.30 -6.70 -28.74
CA ARG A 453 16.30 -7.78 -28.67
C ARG A 453 15.16 -7.53 -29.65
N SER A 454 14.58 -8.60 -30.18
CA SER A 454 13.34 -8.55 -30.94
C SER A 454 12.16 -8.37 -30.00
N LEU A 455 11.26 -7.47 -30.36
CA LEU A 455 10.00 -7.30 -29.64
C LEU A 455 9.07 -8.51 -29.86
N THR A 456 9.20 -9.25 -30.95
CA THR A 456 8.28 -10.36 -31.27
C THR A 456 8.89 -11.75 -31.22
N LEU A 457 10.22 -11.86 -31.28
CA LEU A 457 10.92 -13.16 -31.41
C LEU A 457 11.69 -13.58 -30.16
N ASP A 458 12.07 -12.64 -29.29
CA ASP A 458 12.83 -12.95 -28.08
C ASP A 458 11.89 -13.07 -26.86
N ALA A 459 12.27 -13.90 -25.89
CA ALA A 459 11.60 -13.93 -24.59
C ALA A 459 11.96 -12.67 -23.79
N TRP A 460 10.97 -12.11 -23.08
CA TRP A 460 11.13 -10.89 -22.29
C TRP A 460 10.92 -11.18 -20.81
N GLU A 461 11.89 -10.75 -20.00
CA GLU A 461 11.80 -10.77 -18.56
C GLU A 461 11.02 -9.55 -18.02
N PRO A 462 10.22 -9.71 -16.95
CA PRO A 462 9.42 -8.61 -16.38
C PRO A 462 10.27 -7.39 -15.97
N GLU A 463 11.49 -7.60 -15.50
CA GLU A 463 12.36 -6.51 -15.03
C GLU A 463 12.83 -5.64 -16.21
N ILE A 464 13.13 -6.26 -17.35
CA ILE A 464 13.49 -5.54 -18.58
C ILE A 464 12.29 -4.77 -19.12
N LEU A 465 11.09 -5.36 -19.10
CA LEU A 465 9.86 -4.67 -19.47
C LEU A 465 9.57 -3.48 -18.55
N GLY A 466 9.90 -3.58 -17.26
CA GLY A 466 9.86 -2.45 -16.32
C GLY A 466 10.77 -1.30 -16.77
N VAL A 467 12.02 -1.59 -17.15
CA VAL A 467 12.94 -0.58 -17.71
C VAL A 467 12.38 0.04 -19.00
N MET A 468 11.91 -0.80 -19.92
CA MET A 468 11.32 -0.36 -21.20
C MET A 468 10.06 0.47 -21.00
N SER A 469 9.31 0.27 -19.91
CA SER A 469 8.08 0.99 -19.57
C SER A 469 8.31 2.38 -18.97
N LEU A 470 9.46 2.56 -18.30
CA LEU A 470 9.87 3.80 -17.65
C LEU A 470 10.77 4.68 -18.53
N LEU A 471 11.30 4.12 -19.62
CA LEU A 471 12.05 4.81 -20.66
C LEU A 471 11.28 4.80 -21.99
N GLY A 472 11.76 5.54 -22.98
CA GLY A 472 11.16 5.56 -24.30
C GLY A 472 11.93 6.43 -25.27
N ASN A 473 11.61 6.29 -26.56
CA ASN A 473 12.28 7.00 -27.64
C ASN A 473 12.24 8.52 -27.45
N GLU A 474 11.14 9.09 -26.94
CA GLU A 474 11.09 10.52 -26.67
C GLU A 474 12.06 10.95 -25.56
N ALA A 475 12.11 10.23 -24.44
CA ALA A 475 13.00 10.54 -23.33
C ALA A 475 14.48 10.41 -23.72
N VAL A 476 14.82 9.36 -24.47
CA VAL A 476 16.19 9.13 -24.95
C VAL A 476 16.56 10.16 -26.01
N ASN A 477 15.67 10.49 -26.95
CA ASN A 477 15.92 11.53 -27.95
C ASN A 477 16.04 12.94 -27.35
N LYS A 478 15.30 13.24 -26.26
CA LYS A 478 15.50 14.51 -25.52
C LYS A 478 16.93 14.67 -25.01
N THR A 479 17.62 13.56 -24.74
CA THR A 479 19.01 13.54 -24.28
C THR A 479 19.97 13.47 -25.46
N TYR A 480 19.88 12.40 -26.25
CA TYR A 480 20.79 12.05 -27.35
C TYR A 480 20.58 12.83 -28.64
N GLU A 481 19.54 13.66 -28.76
CA GLU A 481 19.30 14.55 -29.90
C GLU A 481 19.08 16.02 -29.45
N ALA A 482 19.51 16.37 -28.23
CA ALA A 482 19.22 17.66 -27.59
C ALA A 482 19.67 18.89 -28.41
N ASN A 483 20.79 18.77 -29.15
CA ASN A 483 21.34 19.82 -30.02
C ASN A 483 21.21 19.50 -31.53
N SER A 484 20.33 18.55 -31.92
CA SER A 484 20.22 18.10 -33.32
C SER A 484 19.70 19.16 -34.31
N THR A 485 19.13 20.28 -33.84
CA THR A 485 18.59 21.34 -34.70
C THR A 485 19.64 22.16 -35.43
N GLU A 486 20.91 22.13 -35.01
CA GLU A 486 22.02 22.83 -35.67
C GLU A 486 22.67 22.00 -36.80
N CYS A 487 22.33 20.71 -36.92
CA CYS A 487 22.89 19.78 -37.91
C CYS A 487 21.77 19.01 -38.63
N ALA A 488 20.76 19.72 -39.14
CA ALA A 488 19.58 19.13 -39.76
C ALA A 488 19.88 18.35 -41.05
N ASP A 489 20.98 18.67 -41.75
CA ASP A 489 21.32 18.12 -43.07
C ASP A 489 21.79 16.66 -43.08
N ARG A 490 21.99 16.03 -41.91
CA ARG A 490 22.50 14.64 -41.79
C ARG A 490 21.55 13.67 -41.09
N ARG A 491 20.30 14.07 -40.83
CA ARG A 491 19.33 13.23 -40.13
C ARG A 491 18.96 11.99 -40.94
N ALA A 492 18.87 10.84 -40.28
CA ALA A 492 18.41 9.60 -40.90
C ALA A 492 16.89 9.60 -41.07
N TYR A 493 16.41 9.14 -42.24
CA TYR A 493 14.99 8.99 -42.59
C TYR A 493 14.68 7.57 -43.07
N PRO A 494 13.40 7.14 -43.13
CA PRO A 494 13.02 5.78 -43.52
C PRO A 494 13.42 5.39 -44.96
N ASP A 495 13.69 6.37 -45.83
CA ASP A 495 14.05 6.14 -47.24
C ASP A 495 15.55 6.33 -47.50
N CYS A 496 16.33 6.71 -46.48
CA CYS A 496 17.77 6.94 -46.65
C CYS A 496 18.56 5.60 -46.68
N PRO A 497 19.69 5.54 -47.41
CA PRO A 497 20.50 4.33 -47.50
C PRO A 497 21.14 3.97 -46.14
N ARG A 498 21.44 2.69 -45.95
CA ARG A 498 21.98 2.15 -44.70
C ARG A 498 23.23 2.89 -44.19
N SER A 499 24.09 3.36 -45.08
CA SER A 499 25.30 4.13 -44.74
C SER A 499 24.98 5.45 -44.03
N VAL A 500 23.91 6.14 -44.42
CA VAL A 500 23.46 7.38 -43.78
C VAL A 500 22.91 7.09 -42.39
N ARG A 501 22.09 6.03 -42.24
CA ARG A 501 21.60 5.57 -40.92
C ARG A 501 22.76 5.21 -39.99
N GLU A 502 23.76 4.53 -40.53
CA GLU A 502 24.92 4.10 -39.76
C GLU A 502 25.76 5.28 -39.28
N SER A 503 26.00 6.27 -40.14
CA SER A 503 26.68 7.51 -39.75
C SER A 503 25.90 8.25 -38.66
N TRP A 504 24.57 8.36 -38.80
CA TRP A 504 23.73 9.03 -37.82
C TRP A 504 23.77 8.32 -36.45
N ILE A 505 23.57 7.01 -36.43
CA ILE A 505 23.56 6.20 -35.21
C ILE A 505 24.92 6.25 -34.51
N LYS A 506 26.03 6.19 -35.27
CA LYS A 506 27.39 6.35 -34.71
C LYS A 506 27.59 7.75 -34.13
N SER A 507 27.16 8.81 -34.82
CA SER A 507 27.21 10.16 -34.27
C SER A 507 26.38 10.32 -33.00
N LYS A 508 25.22 9.67 -32.93
CA LYS A 508 24.30 9.74 -31.79
C LYS A 508 24.82 9.02 -30.55
N TYR A 509 25.19 7.74 -30.65
CA TYR A 509 25.50 6.93 -29.45
C TYR A 509 27.00 6.71 -29.22
N VAL A 510 27.82 6.68 -30.27
CA VAL A 510 29.27 6.44 -30.15
C VAL A 510 30.00 7.76 -29.91
N LYS A 511 29.82 8.72 -30.83
CA LYS A 511 30.47 10.04 -30.74
C LYS A 511 29.74 10.99 -29.80
N LYS A 512 28.43 10.77 -29.60
CA LYS A 512 27.56 11.58 -28.73
C LYS A 512 27.50 13.05 -29.16
N ASP A 513 27.56 13.30 -30.47
CA ASP A 513 27.71 14.62 -31.10
C ASP A 513 26.55 15.59 -30.78
N PHE A 514 25.35 15.06 -30.49
CA PHE A 514 24.15 15.88 -30.30
C PHE A 514 23.79 16.13 -28.82
N LEU A 515 24.62 15.69 -27.87
CA LEU A 515 24.39 15.94 -26.46
C LEU A 515 24.55 17.42 -26.15
N ARG A 516 23.68 17.95 -25.29
CA ARG A 516 23.90 19.27 -24.69
C ARG A 516 24.95 19.16 -23.59
N PRO A 517 25.99 20.00 -23.55
CA PRO A 517 26.95 19.99 -22.45
C PRO A 517 26.25 20.23 -21.10
N LEU A 518 26.63 19.47 -20.07
CA LEU A 518 26.23 19.78 -18.70
C LEU A 518 26.85 21.13 -18.30
N PRO A 519 26.11 22.03 -17.60
CA PRO A 519 26.67 23.28 -17.09
C PRO A 519 27.87 22.99 -16.18
N GLY A 520 29.07 23.36 -16.62
CA GLY A 520 30.32 23.18 -15.84
C GLY A 520 31.50 22.58 -16.60
N LYS A 521 31.28 21.96 -17.77
CA LYS A 521 32.39 21.48 -18.61
C LYS A 521 32.85 22.57 -19.58
N VAL A 522 33.80 23.41 -19.14
CA VAL A 522 34.54 24.29 -20.06
C VAL A 522 35.47 23.40 -20.88
N THR A 523 35.11 23.12 -22.13
CA THR A 523 36.09 22.63 -23.10
C THR A 523 36.93 23.83 -23.53
N ALA A 524 38.24 23.74 -23.32
CA ALA A 524 39.21 24.64 -23.92
C ALA A 524 39.15 24.44 -25.43
N ASP A 525 38.41 25.29 -26.12
CA ASP A 525 38.70 25.76 -27.47
C ASP A 525 37.79 26.96 -27.77
N GLY A 526 38.43 28.09 -28.06
CA GLY A 526 37.82 29.41 -28.07
C GLY A 526 37.00 29.69 -29.33
N ALA A 527 35.79 30.22 -29.13
CA ALA A 527 35.21 31.31 -29.93
C ALA A 527 33.88 31.78 -29.29
N SER A 528 33.83 33.06 -28.88
CA SER A 528 32.59 33.85 -28.77
C SER A 528 32.24 34.39 -30.17
N PRO A 529 31.00 34.85 -30.49
CA PRO A 529 29.98 35.49 -29.62
C PRO A 529 28.54 34.91 -29.84
N ALA A 530 27.47 35.22 -29.08
CA ALA A 530 26.81 36.51 -28.96
C ALA A 530 25.64 36.49 -27.96
N ARG A 531 25.31 37.68 -27.45
CA ARG A 531 24.20 38.00 -26.54
C ARG A 531 22.82 37.61 -27.11
N GLY A 532 22.02 36.88 -26.33
CA GLY A 532 20.59 36.67 -26.64
C GLY A 532 19.82 35.96 -25.51
N ARG A 533 18.98 36.72 -24.79
CA ARG A 533 17.86 36.31 -23.91
C ARG A 533 18.04 35.07 -23.01
N LYS A 534 18.13 35.33 -21.70
CA LYS A 534 17.88 34.34 -20.62
C LYS A 534 16.50 33.69 -20.83
N ARG A 535 16.46 32.53 -21.49
CA ARG A 535 15.31 31.62 -21.47
C ARG A 535 15.42 30.77 -20.22
N VAL A 536 14.57 31.05 -19.25
CA VAL A 536 14.32 30.20 -18.09
C VAL A 536 13.88 28.82 -18.58
N ILE A 537 14.76 27.82 -18.45
CA ILE A 537 14.40 26.41 -18.67
C ILE A 537 13.74 25.92 -17.38
N ARG A 538 12.49 25.45 -17.51
CA ARG A 538 11.67 24.99 -16.40
C ARG A 538 12.32 23.81 -15.67
N ARG A 539 12.67 24.05 -14.41
CA ARG A 539 12.64 23.15 -13.23
C ARG A 539 12.41 21.66 -13.55
N TRP A 540 13.45 20.84 -13.40
CA TRP A 540 13.29 19.39 -13.28
C TRP A 540 12.63 19.11 -11.92
N SER A 541 11.30 19.01 -11.92
CA SER A 541 10.54 18.63 -10.73
C SER A 541 10.76 17.15 -10.42
N VAL A 542 11.51 16.87 -9.36
CA VAL A 542 11.53 15.54 -8.75
C VAL A 542 10.19 15.35 -8.05
N LYS A 543 9.25 14.68 -8.71
CA LYS A 543 8.07 14.11 -8.03
C LYS A 543 8.37 12.64 -7.81
N LYS A 544 8.36 12.19 -6.55
CA LYS A 544 8.24 10.76 -6.24
C LYS A 544 6.97 10.27 -6.93
N PHE A 545 7.10 9.38 -7.91
CA PHE A 545 5.96 8.72 -8.54
C PHE A 545 5.53 7.57 -7.62
N PRO A 546 4.30 7.55 -7.10
CA PRO A 546 3.77 6.35 -6.47
C PRO A 546 3.52 5.33 -7.57
N GLU A 547 4.12 4.14 -7.47
CA GLU A 547 3.75 2.99 -8.29
C GLU A 547 2.27 2.65 -8.04
N ARG A 548 1.39 3.16 -8.92
CA ARG A 548 0.00 2.72 -9.03
C ARG A 548 -0.25 2.34 -10.48
N PHE A 549 -0.17 1.05 -10.78
CA PHE A 549 -0.79 0.48 -11.97
C PHE A 549 -2.31 0.70 -11.86
N LYS A 550 -2.85 1.63 -12.65
CA LYS A 550 -4.30 1.77 -12.82
C LYS A 550 -4.75 0.89 -14.00
N SER A 551 -5.65 -0.04 -13.71
CA SER A 551 -6.47 -0.72 -14.71
C SER A 551 -7.36 0.32 -15.39
N VAL A 552 -7.34 0.36 -16.73
CA VAL A 552 -8.21 1.20 -17.55
C VAL A 552 -9.39 0.35 -17.98
N HIS A 553 -10.59 0.68 -17.52
CA HIS A 553 -11.84 0.36 -18.17
C HIS A 553 -12.49 1.68 -18.58
N SER A 554 -12.51 1.93 -19.88
CA SER A 554 -13.24 3.01 -20.52
C SER A 554 -14.61 2.48 -20.95
N GLY A 555 -15.68 2.99 -20.33
CA GLY A 555 -17.03 2.92 -20.85
C GLY A 555 -17.44 4.34 -21.26
N GLU A 556 -17.78 4.48 -22.54
CA GLU A 556 -18.40 5.65 -23.14
C GLU A 556 -19.81 5.84 -22.57
N GLU A 557 -20.24 7.08 -22.35
CA GLU A 557 -21.65 7.45 -22.49
C GLU A 557 -21.78 8.95 -22.78
N GLU A 558 -22.50 9.24 -23.85
CA GLU A 558 -22.87 10.54 -24.39
C GLU A 558 -23.93 11.23 -23.50
N GLY A 559 -23.99 12.56 -23.50
CA GLY A 559 -25.07 13.28 -22.81
C GLY A 559 -24.93 14.80 -22.79
N GLU A 560 -25.44 15.42 -23.86
CA GLU A 560 -25.99 16.77 -24.04
C GLU A 560 -25.67 17.93 -23.08
N ALA A 561 -25.23 19.03 -23.70
CA ALA A 561 -25.21 20.37 -23.15
C ALA A 561 -26.59 21.05 -23.26
N VAL A 562 -27.09 21.66 -22.18
CA VAL A 562 -28.00 22.82 -22.27
C VAL A 562 -27.67 23.83 -21.17
N SER A 563 -27.40 25.05 -21.63
CA SER A 563 -27.16 26.29 -20.89
C SER A 563 -28.36 26.80 -20.08
N ARG A 564 -28.10 27.43 -18.92
CA ARG A 564 -28.80 28.67 -18.53
C ARG A 564 -28.02 29.49 -17.51
N SER A 565 -27.82 30.75 -17.90
CA SER A 565 -27.27 31.89 -17.19
C SER A 565 -28.20 32.41 -16.08
N THR A 566 -27.62 32.93 -14.99
CA THR A 566 -27.98 34.24 -14.41
C THR A 566 -26.86 34.78 -13.51
N SER A 567 -26.52 36.05 -13.75
CA SER A 567 -25.70 36.97 -12.96
C SER A 567 -26.40 37.31 -11.62
N SER A 568 -25.79 37.84 -10.56
CA SER A 568 -24.93 39.03 -10.44
C SER A 568 -24.53 39.21 -8.95
N GLY A 569 -23.44 39.92 -8.65
CA GLY A 569 -23.17 40.39 -7.29
C GLY A 569 -21.71 40.73 -6.93
N SER A 570 -21.20 41.81 -7.52
CA SER A 570 -19.96 42.57 -7.20
C SER A 570 -19.86 42.95 -5.69
N LEU A 571 -18.71 43.11 -4.99
CA LEU A 571 -17.64 44.12 -5.13
C LEU A 571 -16.59 44.04 -3.97
N HIS A 572 -15.42 44.68 -4.21
CA HIS A 572 -14.34 45.17 -3.30
C HIS A 572 -13.15 44.24 -3.03
N SER A 573 -11.98 44.48 -3.67
CA SER A 573 -10.87 45.43 -3.35
C SER A 573 -10.16 45.08 -2.03
N GLY A 574 -8.84 45.07 -1.86
CA GLY A 574 -7.66 45.37 -2.66
C GLY A 574 -6.50 45.71 -1.70
N SER A 575 -5.28 45.22 -1.98
CA SER A 575 -3.96 45.69 -1.48
C SER A 575 -3.47 45.20 -0.09
N VAL A 576 -2.45 44.32 0.03
CA VAL A 576 -0.95 44.46 0.05
C VAL A 576 -0.33 44.88 1.40
N GLY A 577 0.67 44.08 1.86
CA GLY A 577 1.80 44.42 2.78
C GLY A 577 1.48 44.29 4.27
N ASP A 578 2.31 43.80 5.20
CA ASP A 578 3.77 43.61 5.23
C ASP A 578 4.20 42.65 6.37
N ARG A 579 5.50 42.32 6.36
CA ARG A 579 6.28 41.38 7.19
C ARG A 579 6.59 41.85 8.63
N GLU A 580 6.94 40.90 9.51
CA GLU A 580 8.06 40.86 10.52
C GLU A 580 7.88 39.59 11.42
N LEU A 581 8.76 38.56 11.48
CA LEU A 581 10.02 38.34 12.27
C LEU A 581 9.87 38.67 13.78
N SER A 582 10.16 37.84 14.80
CA SER A 582 11.35 37.00 15.12
C SER A 582 11.20 36.25 16.49
N GLU A 583 11.91 35.11 16.66
CA GLU A 583 12.70 34.55 17.82
C GLU A 583 12.02 34.24 19.21
N ASP A 584 12.32 33.20 20.02
CA ASP A 584 13.35 32.12 20.07
C ASP A 584 13.08 31.02 21.17
N CYS A 585 13.73 29.84 21.00
CA CYS A 585 14.25 28.77 21.92
C CYS A 585 13.39 28.11 23.06
N ASP A 586 13.47 26.83 23.48
CA ASP A 586 14.57 25.82 23.59
C ASP A 586 14.08 24.33 23.64
N ALA A 587 14.98 23.40 23.31
CA ALA A 587 14.85 21.96 22.92
C ALA A 587 14.93 20.93 24.11
N PRO A 588 15.17 19.58 23.96
CA PRO A 588 15.30 18.70 22.76
C PRO A 588 14.71 17.25 22.87
N THR A 589 14.35 16.60 21.73
CA THR A 589 14.68 15.16 21.47
C THR A 589 14.38 14.68 20.02
N ARG A 590 15.45 14.20 19.36
CA ARG A 590 15.56 13.22 18.24
C ARG A 590 14.55 13.28 17.08
N ARG A 591 14.88 14.10 16.08
CA ARG A 591 14.59 13.90 14.65
C ARG A 591 15.78 14.41 13.84
N SER A 592 16.26 13.66 12.85
CA SER A 592 16.57 14.19 11.50
C SER A 592 17.30 13.17 10.63
N ALA A 593 16.66 12.82 9.51
CA ALA A 593 17.30 12.95 8.19
C ALA A 593 16.21 13.33 7.18
N ASP A 594 15.52 14.44 7.46
CA ASP A 594 14.82 15.23 6.45
C ASP A 594 15.57 16.56 6.35
N MET A 595 16.49 16.61 5.40
CA MET A 595 17.09 17.85 4.88
C MET A 595 17.19 17.67 3.38
N THR A 596 16.08 17.97 2.70
CA THR A 596 16.08 18.14 1.25
C THR A 596 16.78 19.46 0.94
N GLU A 597 18.11 19.47 0.94
CA GLU A 597 18.85 20.49 0.21
C GLU A 597 18.46 20.38 -1.26
N VAL A 598 17.74 21.39 -1.74
CA VAL A 598 17.41 21.56 -3.16
C VAL A 598 18.70 21.95 -3.88
N MET A 599 19.57 20.97 -4.08
CA MET A 599 20.73 21.11 -4.95
C MET A 599 20.23 21.11 -6.40
N GLU A 600 20.59 22.14 -7.16
CA GLU A 600 20.34 22.17 -8.60
C GLU A 600 21.04 20.97 -9.26
N LEU A 601 20.27 19.92 -9.57
CA LEU A 601 20.72 18.70 -10.27
C LEU A 601 21.47 18.99 -11.58
N SER A 602 21.34 20.21 -12.11
CA SER A 602 22.03 20.71 -13.29
C SER A 602 23.50 21.11 -13.07
N GLN A 603 24.03 21.07 -11.84
CA GLN A 603 25.43 21.47 -11.53
C GLN A 603 26.34 20.30 -11.12
N LEU A 604 25.85 19.06 -11.17
CA LEU A 604 26.56 17.88 -10.66
C LEU A 604 27.47 17.21 -11.71
N ASP A 605 28.63 16.71 -11.26
CA ASP A 605 29.46 15.77 -12.03
C ASP A 605 28.62 14.56 -12.49
N PRO A 606 28.82 14.03 -13.72
CA PRO A 606 28.04 12.90 -14.22
C PRO A 606 27.97 11.70 -13.26
N ASN A 607 29.04 11.40 -12.52
CA ASN A 607 29.06 10.28 -11.59
C ASN A 607 28.18 10.53 -10.37
N MET A 608 28.27 11.73 -9.78
CA MET A 608 27.41 12.14 -8.66
C MET A 608 25.94 12.27 -9.10
N LEU A 609 25.69 12.70 -10.34
CA LEU A 609 24.36 12.72 -10.93
C LEU A 609 23.79 11.30 -11.07
N LEU A 610 24.58 10.34 -11.55
CA LEU A 610 24.19 8.93 -11.63
C LEU A 610 23.88 8.37 -10.23
N TYR A 611 24.72 8.68 -9.24
CA TYR A 611 24.56 8.26 -7.85
C TYR A 611 23.24 8.75 -7.23
N LYS A 612 22.96 10.06 -7.33
CA LYS A 612 21.72 10.66 -6.79
C LYS A 612 20.48 10.24 -7.59
N ALA A 613 20.61 10.02 -8.90
CA ALA A 613 19.50 9.52 -9.70
C ALA A 613 19.15 8.07 -9.35
N ALA A 614 20.14 7.26 -8.95
CA ALA A 614 19.93 5.89 -8.48
C ALA A 614 19.18 5.86 -7.14
N SER A 615 19.54 6.74 -6.19
CA SER A 615 18.82 6.83 -4.90
C SER A 615 17.38 7.31 -5.05
N ALA A 616 17.09 8.06 -6.12
CA ALA A 616 15.74 8.50 -6.46
C ALA A 616 14.97 7.54 -7.38
N GLY A 617 15.60 6.47 -7.89
CA GLY A 617 14.99 5.53 -8.84
C GLY A 617 14.60 6.15 -10.20
N ASN A 618 15.28 7.23 -10.65
CA ASN A 618 14.88 8.00 -11.82
C ASN A 618 15.62 7.56 -13.10
N LEU A 619 15.03 6.64 -13.86
CA LEU A 619 15.63 6.05 -15.07
C LEU A 619 15.99 7.05 -16.17
N PRO A 620 15.13 8.04 -16.53
CA PRO A 620 15.53 9.07 -17.50
C PRO A 620 16.79 9.85 -17.11
N VAL A 621 16.97 10.18 -15.82
CA VAL A 621 18.17 10.89 -15.35
C VAL A 621 19.38 9.96 -15.29
N LEU A 622 19.19 8.69 -14.92
CA LEU A 622 20.24 7.65 -15.01
C LEU A 622 20.75 7.51 -16.45
N SER A 623 19.84 7.46 -17.43
CA SER A 623 20.17 7.41 -18.86
C SER A 623 20.95 8.64 -19.33
N ALA A 624 20.55 9.84 -18.87
CA ALA A 624 21.28 11.07 -19.18
C ALA A 624 22.69 11.11 -18.57
N ALA A 625 22.86 10.67 -17.32
CA ALA A 625 24.17 10.62 -16.68
C ALA A 625 25.15 9.69 -17.43
N LEU A 626 24.69 8.49 -17.84
CA LEU A 626 25.49 7.58 -18.67
C LEU A 626 25.78 8.15 -20.06
N ALA A 627 24.83 8.88 -20.66
CA ALA A 627 25.07 9.60 -21.91
C ALA A 627 26.23 10.60 -21.75
N HIS A 628 26.28 11.32 -20.63
CA HIS A 628 27.37 12.25 -20.32
C HIS A 628 28.68 11.60 -19.83
N GLY A 629 28.75 10.27 -19.82
CA GLY A 629 29.98 9.52 -19.53
C GLY A 629 30.21 9.20 -18.06
N ALA A 630 29.15 9.17 -17.24
CA ALA A 630 29.24 8.63 -15.89
C ALA A 630 29.72 7.16 -15.91
N ASP A 631 30.60 6.82 -14.98
CA ASP A 631 30.99 5.44 -14.73
C ASP A 631 29.88 4.75 -13.92
N VAL A 632 29.32 3.69 -14.51
CA VAL A 632 28.25 2.88 -13.91
C VAL A 632 28.69 2.21 -12.59
N ASN A 633 30.00 1.99 -12.44
CA ASN A 633 30.61 1.38 -11.25
C ASN A 633 31.32 2.41 -10.37
N TRP A 634 31.05 3.71 -10.56
CA TRP A 634 31.66 4.75 -9.73
C TRP A 634 31.38 4.51 -8.25
N VAL A 635 32.36 4.80 -7.41
CA VAL A 635 32.33 4.58 -5.97
C VAL A 635 32.32 5.93 -5.28
N ASN A 636 31.32 6.17 -4.43
CA ASN A 636 31.24 7.38 -3.64
C ASN A 636 32.02 7.22 -2.33
N SER A 637 33.22 7.80 -2.27
CA SER A 637 34.05 7.78 -1.06
C SER A 637 33.43 8.52 0.14
N GLU A 638 32.51 9.46 -0.11
CA GLU A 638 31.83 10.22 0.95
C GLU A 638 30.67 9.42 1.59
N ASP A 639 30.15 8.40 0.90
CA ASP A 639 29.05 7.55 1.37
C ASP A 639 29.49 6.09 1.41
N THR A 640 30.43 5.79 2.30
CA THR A 640 30.86 4.42 2.62
C THR A 640 31.25 3.58 1.40
N ASN A 641 31.89 4.18 0.39
CA ASN A 641 32.27 3.48 -0.85
C ASN A 641 31.11 2.75 -1.56
N LYS A 642 29.89 3.26 -1.45
CA LYS A 642 28.74 2.72 -2.18
C LYS A 642 28.80 3.07 -3.66
N THR A 643 28.23 2.20 -4.49
CA THR A 643 28.04 2.43 -5.93
C THR A 643 26.61 2.88 -6.23
N PRO A 644 26.33 3.42 -7.44
CA PRO A 644 24.96 3.66 -7.89
C PRO A 644 24.04 2.44 -7.75
N LEU A 645 24.56 1.21 -7.91
CA LEU A 645 23.77 0.00 -7.73
C LEU A 645 23.32 -0.19 -6.27
N HIS A 646 24.16 0.16 -5.29
CA HIS A 646 23.75 0.16 -3.86
C HIS A 646 22.63 1.17 -3.59
N GLN A 647 22.74 2.37 -4.15
CA GLN A 647 21.70 3.39 -4.02
C GLN A 647 20.39 2.99 -4.69
N ALA A 648 20.45 2.32 -5.84
CA ALA A 648 19.26 1.75 -6.47
C ALA A 648 18.60 0.69 -5.56
N VAL A 649 19.38 -0.11 -4.83
CA VAL A 649 18.86 -1.06 -3.84
C VAL A 649 18.17 -0.33 -2.68
N GLU A 650 18.82 0.68 -2.10
CA GLU A 650 18.25 1.49 -1.00
C GLU A 650 16.96 2.21 -1.40
N SER A 651 16.82 2.59 -2.68
CA SER A 651 15.57 3.19 -3.19
C SER A 651 14.41 2.20 -3.35
N GLY A 652 14.65 0.89 -3.30
CA GLY A 652 13.67 -0.15 -3.59
C GLY A 652 13.32 -0.34 -5.08
N SER A 653 13.95 0.42 -5.99
CA SER A 653 13.60 0.41 -7.42
C SER A 653 14.25 -0.77 -8.16
N ILE A 654 13.46 -1.80 -8.48
CA ILE A 654 13.87 -2.94 -9.31
C ILE A 654 14.28 -2.46 -10.72
N GLY A 655 13.52 -1.52 -11.29
CA GLY A 655 13.82 -0.95 -12.60
C GLY A 655 15.16 -0.20 -12.64
N ALA A 656 15.52 0.54 -11.59
CA ALA A 656 16.82 1.21 -11.53
C ALA A 656 17.98 0.20 -11.38
N CYS A 657 17.80 -0.84 -10.56
CA CYS A 657 18.77 -1.93 -10.43
C CYS A 657 19.01 -2.62 -11.79
N GLU A 658 17.93 -3.02 -12.46
CA GLU A 658 17.99 -3.69 -13.75
C GLU A 658 18.59 -2.78 -14.83
N PHE A 659 18.25 -1.49 -14.87
CA PHE A 659 18.84 -0.54 -15.81
C PHE A 659 20.37 -0.43 -15.65
N LEU A 660 20.86 -0.33 -14.42
CA LEU A 660 22.30 -0.26 -14.13
C LEU A 660 23.01 -1.57 -14.52
N LEU A 661 22.42 -2.74 -14.23
CA LEU A 661 22.95 -4.05 -14.63
C LEU A 661 22.99 -4.20 -16.16
N LEU A 662 21.94 -3.76 -16.86
CA LEU A 662 21.93 -3.74 -18.32
C LEU A 662 23.00 -2.83 -18.90
N ASN A 663 23.48 -1.82 -18.16
CA ASN A 663 24.57 -0.93 -18.55
C ASN A 663 25.94 -1.28 -17.94
N GLY A 664 26.10 -2.47 -17.36
CA GLY A 664 27.40 -3.00 -16.95
C GLY A 664 27.79 -2.73 -15.50
N ALA A 665 26.83 -2.44 -14.62
CA ALA A 665 27.07 -2.46 -13.18
C ALA A 665 27.53 -3.85 -12.72
N LYS A 666 28.56 -3.88 -11.88
CA LYS A 666 29.09 -5.10 -11.27
C LYS A 666 28.22 -5.48 -10.06
N LEU A 667 27.82 -6.76 -10.01
CA LEU A 667 26.88 -7.29 -9.01
C LEU A 667 27.46 -7.37 -7.60
N ASP A 668 28.76 -7.67 -7.48
CA ASP A 668 29.39 -8.04 -6.20
C ASP A 668 30.40 -6.99 -5.70
N VAL A 669 30.23 -5.72 -6.08
CA VAL A 669 31.06 -4.64 -5.53
C VAL A 669 30.71 -4.47 -4.06
N LYS A 670 31.70 -4.49 -3.18
CA LYS A 670 31.50 -4.33 -1.74
C LYS A 670 31.58 -2.85 -1.34
N ASP A 671 30.65 -2.42 -0.49
CA ASP A 671 30.74 -1.14 0.20
C ASP A 671 31.84 -1.15 1.28
N GLY A 672 32.01 -0.03 1.98
CA GLY A 672 32.99 0.15 3.05
C GLY A 672 32.71 -0.65 4.32
N LYS A 673 31.67 -1.49 4.34
CA LYS A 673 31.42 -2.51 5.38
C LYS A 673 31.52 -3.93 4.83
N GLY A 674 32.13 -4.09 3.66
CA GLY A 674 32.24 -5.38 2.99
C GLY A 674 30.93 -5.91 2.39
N ARG A 675 29.83 -5.13 2.38
CA ARG A 675 28.51 -5.59 1.93
C ARG A 675 28.31 -5.34 0.45
N ALA A 676 27.91 -6.38 -0.28
CA ALA A 676 27.50 -6.27 -1.68
C ALA A 676 26.03 -5.84 -1.82
N PRO A 677 25.55 -5.41 -3.01
CA PRO A 677 24.14 -5.09 -3.25
C PRO A 677 23.14 -6.16 -2.80
N LEU A 678 23.49 -7.45 -2.93
CA LEU A 678 22.68 -8.57 -2.43
C LEU A 678 22.51 -8.54 -0.89
N HIS A 679 23.55 -8.16 -0.15
CA HIS A 679 23.46 -8.01 1.32
C HIS A 679 22.48 -6.88 1.68
N HIS A 680 22.60 -5.73 1.01
CA HIS A 680 21.69 -4.60 1.22
C HIS A 680 20.23 -4.97 0.92
N ALA A 681 19.98 -5.66 -0.20
CA ALA A 681 18.63 -6.11 -0.57
C ALA A 681 18.05 -7.08 0.48
N THR A 682 18.88 -7.98 1.03
CA THR A 682 18.49 -8.89 2.11
C THR A 682 18.20 -8.15 3.42
N ILE A 683 19.08 -7.22 3.83
CA ILE A 683 18.91 -6.41 5.07
C ILE A 683 17.61 -5.60 5.01
N LEU A 684 17.30 -5.02 3.85
CA LEU A 684 16.08 -4.24 3.63
C LEU A 684 14.83 -5.11 3.44
N GLY A 685 14.98 -6.43 3.30
CA GLY A 685 13.86 -7.35 3.09
C GLY A 685 13.21 -7.26 1.71
N ASN A 686 13.91 -6.72 0.70
CA ASN A 686 13.37 -6.50 -0.63
C ASN A 686 13.46 -7.78 -1.49
N THR A 687 12.51 -8.70 -1.31
CA THR A 687 12.47 -10.02 -1.98
C THR A 687 12.61 -9.95 -3.51
N GLY A 688 11.99 -8.95 -4.15
CA GLY A 688 12.10 -8.75 -5.61
C GLY A 688 13.51 -8.39 -6.09
N GLN A 689 14.24 -7.57 -5.33
CA GLN A 689 15.62 -7.21 -5.65
C GLN A 689 16.57 -8.39 -5.40
N VAL A 690 16.35 -9.17 -4.33
CA VAL A 690 17.09 -10.41 -4.08
C VAL A 690 16.89 -11.41 -5.23
N CYS A 691 15.64 -11.61 -5.67
CA CYS A 691 15.32 -12.46 -6.81
C CYS A 691 16.05 -12.02 -8.08
N LEU A 692 16.06 -10.70 -8.37
CA LEU A 692 16.78 -10.14 -9.51
C LEU A 692 18.29 -10.42 -9.45
N PHE A 693 18.94 -10.16 -8.31
CA PHE A 693 20.38 -10.35 -8.18
C PHE A 693 20.80 -11.81 -8.29
N LEU A 694 20.06 -12.74 -7.69
CA LEU A 694 20.31 -14.17 -7.80
C LEU A 694 20.13 -14.67 -9.25
N LYS A 695 19.09 -14.20 -9.96
CA LYS A 695 18.88 -14.49 -11.39
C LYS A 695 20.03 -13.98 -12.27
N ARG A 696 20.69 -12.89 -11.85
CA ARG A 696 21.84 -12.29 -12.52
C ARG A 696 23.19 -12.90 -12.10
N GLY A 697 23.18 -13.87 -11.18
CA GLY A 697 24.37 -14.60 -10.74
C GLY A 697 25.19 -13.88 -9.66
N ALA A 698 24.54 -13.09 -8.79
CA ALA A 698 25.22 -12.49 -7.65
C ALA A 698 25.79 -13.55 -6.71
N ASN A 699 26.95 -13.29 -6.12
CA ASN A 699 27.63 -14.22 -5.24
C ASN A 699 26.94 -14.28 -3.86
N GLN A 700 26.16 -15.34 -3.66
CA GLN A 700 25.42 -15.62 -2.41
C GLN A 700 26.26 -16.22 -1.27
N HIS A 701 27.56 -16.44 -1.50
CA HIS A 701 28.53 -16.94 -0.50
C HIS A 701 29.49 -15.84 -0.03
N ALA A 702 29.43 -14.66 -0.63
CA ALA A 702 30.22 -13.52 -0.18
C ALA A 702 29.80 -13.13 1.24
N VAL A 703 30.77 -12.90 2.11
CA VAL A 703 30.55 -12.43 3.49
C VAL A 703 30.88 -10.94 3.62
N ASP A 704 30.17 -10.26 4.52
CA ASP A 704 30.46 -8.89 4.95
C ASP A 704 31.56 -8.85 6.04
N GLU A 705 31.83 -7.66 6.59
CA GLU A 705 32.83 -7.48 7.66
C GLU A 705 32.49 -8.22 8.97
N ASP A 706 31.19 -8.47 9.21
CA ASP A 706 30.71 -9.22 10.37
C ASP A 706 30.74 -10.75 10.12
N GLY A 707 31.26 -11.18 8.96
CA GLY A 707 31.32 -12.58 8.55
C GLY A 707 29.97 -13.16 8.16
N GLN A 708 28.95 -12.33 7.92
CA GLN A 708 27.61 -12.76 7.56
C GLN A 708 27.48 -12.86 6.04
N ASP A 709 27.04 -14.02 5.56
CA ASP A 709 26.59 -14.16 4.17
C ASP A 709 25.10 -13.74 4.04
N PRO A 710 24.58 -13.53 2.81
CA PRO A 710 23.19 -13.17 2.61
C PRO A 710 22.18 -14.15 3.24
N LEU A 711 22.50 -15.44 3.37
CA LEU A 711 21.59 -16.40 3.98
C LEU A 711 21.53 -16.22 5.51
N ALA A 712 22.67 -15.97 6.16
CA ALA A 712 22.76 -15.70 7.58
C ALA A 712 22.04 -14.39 7.95
N ILE A 713 22.16 -13.36 7.10
CA ILE A 713 21.38 -12.12 7.22
C ILE A 713 19.88 -12.41 7.07
N ALA A 714 19.47 -13.21 6.07
CA ALA A 714 18.06 -13.54 5.86
C ALA A 714 17.45 -14.31 7.05
N LEU A 715 18.23 -15.19 7.68
CA LEU A 715 17.84 -15.92 8.89
C LEU A 715 17.71 -15.00 10.10
N SER A 716 18.66 -14.07 10.31
CA SER A 716 18.62 -13.11 11.43
C SER A 716 17.49 -12.09 11.29
N THR A 717 17.17 -11.70 10.05
CA THR A 717 16.06 -10.79 9.71
C THR A 717 14.69 -11.50 9.63
N THR A 718 14.64 -12.83 9.77
CA THR A 718 13.41 -13.66 9.74
C THR A 718 12.58 -13.53 8.47
N ASN A 719 13.22 -13.39 7.30
CA ASN A 719 12.53 -13.30 6.01
C ASN A 719 12.48 -14.66 5.29
N ALA A 720 11.37 -15.39 5.46
CA ALA A 720 11.22 -16.76 4.95
C ALA A 720 11.29 -16.86 3.41
N ASP A 721 10.78 -15.87 2.69
CA ASP A 721 10.80 -15.87 1.23
C ASP A 721 12.24 -15.69 0.69
N ILE A 722 13.00 -14.78 1.30
CA ILE A 722 14.41 -14.57 0.95
C ILE A 722 15.25 -15.80 1.31
N VAL A 723 15.01 -16.43 2.47
CA VAL A 723 15.65 -17.69 2.85
C VAL A 723 15.36 -18.79 1.81
N THR A 724 14.13 -18.86 1.31
CA THR A 724 13.72 -19.82 0.29
C THR A 724 14.46 -19.57 -1.03
N LEU A 725 14.50 -18.32 -1.50
CA LEU A 725 15.22 -17.93 -2.73
C LEU A 725 16.71 -18.25 -2.65
N LEU A 726 17.37 -17.92 -1.53
CA LEU A 726 18.79 -18.17 -1.34
C LEU A 726 19.12 -19.67 -1.24
N ARG A 727 18.29 -20.47 -0.54
CA ARG A 727 18.48 -21.93 -0.47
C ARG A 727 18.26 -22.60 -1.82
N LEU A 728 17.25 -22.19 -2.58
CA LEU A 728 17.00 -22.69 -3.92
C LEU A 728 18.13 -22.34 -4.89
N ALA A 729 18.67 -21.12 -4.80
CA ALA A 729 19.82 -20.71 -5.59
C ALA A 729 21.09 -21.50 -5.25
N ARG A 730 21.36 -21.79 -3.96
CA ARG A 730 22.46 -22.68 -3.56
C ARG A 730 22.31 -24.08 -4.09
N MET A 731 21.13 -24.67 -3.92
CA MET A 731 20.84 -26.01 -4.42
C MET A 731 21.00 -26.11 -5.95
N ASN A 732 20.57 -25.10 -6.71
CA ASN A 732 20.74 -25.06 -8.16
C ASN A 732 22.23 -24.94 -8.58
N GLU A 733 23.02 -24.16 -7.85
CA GLU A 733 24.47 -24.06 -8.07
C GLU A 733 25.17 -25.40 -7.82
N GLU A 734 24.85 -26.06 -6.70
CA GLU A 734 25.36 -27.40 -6.36
C GLU A 734 24.97 -28.45 -7.42
N MET A 735 23.72 -28.40 -7.93
CA MET A 735 23.26 -29.29 -8.99
C MET A 735 24.02 -29.04 -10.30
N LYS A 736 24.28 -27.78 -10.68
CA LYS A 736 25.05 -27.42 -11.89
C LYS A 736 26.52 -27.85 -11.80
N GLU A 737 27.11 -27.79 -10.62
CA GLU A 737 28.49 -28.25 -10.39
C GLU A 737 28.63 -29.78 -10.44
N SER A 738 27.54 -30.51 -10.13
CA SER A 738 27.51 -31.98 -10.15
C SER A 738 27.30 -32.60 -11.53
N GLU A 739 26.80 -31.85 -12.53
CA GLU A 739 26.50 -32.33 -13.88
C GLU A 739 27.43 -31.73 -14.95
N GLY A 740 28.61 -32.34 -15.12
CA GLY A 740 29.40 -32.17 -16.35
C GLY A 740 28.79 -33.01 -17.48
N TYR A 741 28.36 -32.37 -18.57
CA TYR A 741 27.68 -32.92 -19.77
C TYR A 741 26.13 -32.86 -19.77
N GLY A 742 25.62 -31.63 -19.94
CA GLY A 742 24.58 -31.29 -20.92
C GLY A 742 23.27 -32.09 -20.93
N ASN A 743 22.32 -31.70 -20.08
CA ASN A 743 20.89 -31.69 -20.40
C ASN A 743 20.18 -30.59 -19.58
N PRO A 744 19.18 -29.87 -20.12
CA PRO A 744 18.60 -28.69 -19.47
C PRO A 744 17.54 -29.12 -18.46
N GLY A 745 17.97 -29.48 -17.25
CA GLY A 745 17.08 -29.81 -16.15
C GLY A 745 17.10 -28.73 -15.08
N ASP A 746 16.25 -27.70 -15.19
CA ASP A 746 15.75 -27.01 -13.99
C ASP A 746 14.46 -26.18 -14.24
N GLU A 747 13.37 -26.84 -14.63
CA GLU A 747 12.06 -26.15 -14.71
C GLU A 747 11.61 -25.63 -13.34
N THR A 748 11.98 -26.28 -12.22
CA THR A 748 11.50 -25.89 -10.88
C THR A 748 12.18 -24.63 -10.35
N PHE A 749 13.51 -24.50 -10.46
CA PHE A 749 14.20 -23.24 -10.13
C PHE A 749 13.70 -22.10 -11.02
N SER A 750 13.61 -22.34 -12.33
CA SER A 750 13.16 -21.33 -13.28
C SER A 750 11.72 -20.91 -13.05
N ASP A 751 10.83 -21.82 -12.66
CA ASP A 751 9.41 -21.52 -12.40
C ASP A 751 9.24 -20.73 -11.11
N VAL A 752 9.93 -21.11 -10.01
CA VAL A 752 9.86 -20.37 -8.74
C VAL A 752 10.39 -18.95 -8.89
N PHE A 753 11.56 -18.78 -9.53
CA PHE A 753 12.11 -17.44 -9.78
C PHE A 753 11.23 -16.62 -10.72
N LYS A 754 10.59 -17.25 -11.70
CA LYS A 754 9.64 -16.59 -12.60
C LYS A 754 8.37 -16.15 -11.86
N ASP A 755 7.88 -16.91 -10.89
CA ASP A 755 6.73 -16.55 -10.06
C ASP A 755 7.06 -15.37 -9.15
N PHE A 756 8.23 -15.37 -8.48
CA PHE A 756 8.68 -14.24 -7.68
C PHE A 756 8.92 -12.97 -8.53
N SER A 757 9.52 -13.10 -9.72
CA SER A 757 9.67 -12.00 -10.67
C SER A 757 8.32 -11.40 -11.10
N GLN A 758 7.32 -12.24 -11.40
CA GLN A 758 5.97 -11.78 -11.76
C GLN A 758 5.23 -11.16 -10.58
N LEU A 759 5.42 -11.71 -9.38
CA LEU A 759 4.82 -11.17 -8.17
C LEU A 759 5.43 -9.80 -7.83
N ALA A 760 6.74 -9.64 -8.00
CA ALA A 760 7.43 -8.37 -7.83
C ALA A 760 7.01 -7.31 -8.85
N SER A 761 6.75 -7.69 -10.10
CA SER A 761 6.30 -6.75 -11.13
C SER A 761 4.82 -6.37 -10.99
N ASN A 762 3.96 -7.32 -10.63
CA ASN A 762 2.50 -7.13 -10.70
C ASN A 762 1.88 -6.79 -9.34
N ASN A 763 2.46 -7.25 -8.23
CA ASN A 763 1.97 -7.05 -6.87
C ASN A 763 3.12 -6.87 -5.86
N PRO A 764 3.94 -5.81 -5.99
CA PRO A 764 5.11 -5.60 -5.14
C PRO A 764 4.77 -5.53 -3.64
N SER A 765 3.56 -5.05 -3.29
CA SER A 765 3.06 -5.00 -1.91
C SER A 765 2.88 -6.37 -1.24
N ARG A 766 2.74 -7.45 -2.01
CA ARG A 766 2.68 -8.82 -1.45
C ARG A 766 4.05 -9.36 -1.05
N LEU A 767 5.12 -8.75 -1.56
CA LEU A 767 6.51 -9.08 -1.24
C LEU A 767 7.12 -8.11 -0.22
N MET A 768 6.44 -7.01 0.09
CA MET A 768 6.83 -6.09 1.15
C MET A 768 6.07 -6.41 2.43
N ARG A 769 6.79 -6.52 3.55
CA ARG A 769 6.16 -6.66 4.87
C ARG A 769 5.50 -5.32 5.24
N ALA A 770 4.32 -5.36 5.87
CA ALA A 770 3.84 -4.23 6.64
C ALA A 770 4.84 -4.00 7.79
N ASP A 771 5.20 -2.74 8.06
CA ASP A 771 6.07 -2.37 9.16
C ASP A 771 5.42 -2.74 10.51
N ASP A 772 5.66 -3.97 11.00
CA ASP A 772 5.33 -4.40 12.37
C ASP A 772 6.38 -3.91 13.39
N ARG A 773 7.00 -2.73 13.15
CA ARG A 773 7.97 -2.10 14.06
C ARG A 773 7.46 -0.83 14.75
N ALA A 774 6.15 -0.58 14.73
CA ALA A 774 5.53 0.52 15.48
C ALA A 774 4.91 0.11 16.83
N ASP A 775 4.74 -1.18 17.12
CA ASP A 775 4.13 -1.64 18.38
C ASP A 775 4.94 -2.79 19.01
N ALA A 776 6.01 -2.43 19.74
CA ALA A 776 6.56 -3.29 20.78
C ALA A 776 6.49 -2.52 22.10
N PRO A 777 5.87 -3.07 23.16
CA PRO A 777 5.85 -2.41 24.46
C PRO A 777 7.25 -2.47 25.07
N ASP A 778 7.74 -1.32 25.54
CA ASP A 778 8.92 -1.24 26.41
C ASP A 778 8.73 -2.19 27.60
N GLN A 779 9.58 -3.21 27.65
CA GLN A 779 9.91 -3.95 28.87
C GLN A 779 11.43 -3.87 29.03
N THR A 780 11.90 -2.86 29.75
CA THR A 780 12.65 -2.94 31.02
C THR A 780 13.01 -1.54 31.48
#